data_AF-A0A6V8H7V8-F1
#
_entry.id   AF-A0A6V8H7V8-F1
#
_cell.length_a   1.000
_cell.length_b   1.000
_cell.length_c   1.000
_cell.angle_alpha   90.00
_cell.angle_beta   90.00
_cell.angle_gamma   90.00
#
_symmetry.space_group_name_H-M   'P 1'
#
loop_
_entity.id
_entity.type
_entity.pdbx_description
1 polymer ?
#
loop_
_entity_poly.entity_id
_entity_poly.type
_entity_poly.pdbx_seq_one_letter_code
_entity_poly.pdbx_strand_id
1 'polypeptide(L)'
;MEREKNVKCRVAVVGSGMAGLVTAYLLNQDPERRYNVEVFESGERLSLDSSSLSVPNPETGNVDRIDLPMRAFAGGFYSNLMAMYDFLQVEYRPQKFLFGFSSIASKHRCTSRNFQERLDFIHSSNNHILFPIRPHTVTLISHLCEIGYLLVWYAWFTMCCFLVPPFPATRTMPCESLRSYIRRIHLPKYFVSSYLLPLFSSVATCPHEALLEFPAQDLIDYKRKTNGDQHYTVCGGVNKIQRKLSQGLQLRKSAKVVSVEPQGQAIRVRWKRSLDKSRSDTAEALFDRVVLAVAPNVVQTIFKPLQYEMSQIPTISVQSVVHSDETTIGPLTGTDILHSPSAKNWMKGSDAQVIYMRTFAQADDPQTESIHVQPSGLLVTTCPLSVIDPAKIAQCATFTRVLRTPQSRQIIKDIFNRRSSEPQVQQEKRKTPWRNGDQGVCGVGVVSSLDLFFARCHPRHLRSPRFSRCAVYTTDMADLMAFSHTALDAYIDIPFNIWLSIILIVVYESAIRSRGLLLFIVLGVSTTIVAFDKKSSVGEMTKTMCLLPLGLGSVLAFLVASRPIQTRFLSAFTTYVNFAVYGNIGMMVGTPADGTLRGMCSKVTCVALFIWIVQQGRNAGWKTIALHDDLFVFTAVSKSWIFAHAIYRFVLLTLPCFGSGRRHRLLELYSLTLTFALSSTSNLPFEYCFGMADTLVVPAVAGWSAIATTFNLIPPDAKRNDLLLDRIGAKADACLSAISIVTRFFQSPQFAVAGANNDPSRFGYKIFAWYHQHSLPVTPIHPREPTIRLPSREYPVAATPKSLTSPTETSLSFVTPPPVTLQLLKQAHEVGIPAVWFQPGTYNDEVLEYARNNFPAVIGGRGGAGSEGWCVLVDGEDGLESAGRTWKQQKL
;
A
#
# COMPACT_ATOMS: atom_id res chain seq x y z
N MET A 1 -59.99 11.67 23.17
CA MET A 1 -59.02 11.85 22.07
C MET A 1 -58.40 10.49 21.75
N GLU A 2 -58.94 9.81 20.76
CA GLU A 2 -58.35 8.61 20.19
C GLU A 2 -56.97 8.96 19.61
N ARG A 3 -55.93 8.21 20.01
CA ARG A 3 -54.62 8.28 19.34
C ARG A 3 -54.83 7.82 17.90
N GLU A 4 -54.71 8.73 16.93
CA GLU A 4 -54.56 8.36 15.52
C GLU A 4 -53.49 7.27 15.41
N LYS A 5 -53.88 6.09 14.92
CA LYS A 5 -52.94 5.00 14.62
C LYS A 5 -51.96 5.53 13.57
N ASN A 6 -50.74 5.85 14.00
CA ASN A 6 -49.67 6.28 13.13
C ASN A 6 -49.46 5.21 12.03
N VAL A 7 -49.92 5.49 10.81
CA VAL A 7 -49.90 4.53 9.70
C VAL A 7 -48.43 4.31 9.32
N LYS A 8 -47.95 3.08 9.51
CA LYS A 8 -46.55 2.73 9.19
C LYS A 8 -46.33 2.74 7.68
N CYS A 9 -45.24 3.35 7.24
CA CYS A 9 -44.79 3.34 5.86
C CYS A 9 -44.43 1.92 5.44
N ARG A 10 -45.13 1.36 4.44
CA ARG A 10 -44.90 0.02 3.89
C ARG A 10 -43.73 0.06 2.92
N VAL A 11 -42.71 -0.75 3.19
CA VAL A 11 -41.49 -0.81 2.38
C VAL A 11 -41.29 -2.23 1.85
N ALA A 12 -41.21 -2.39 0.53
CA ALA A 12 -40.77 -3.62 -0.09
C ALA A 12 -39.25 -3.60 -0.32
N VAL A 13 -38.54 -4.64 0.10
CA VAL A 13 -37.12 -4.86 -0.21
C VAL A 13 -37.01 -6.04 -1.15
N VAL A 14 -36.57 -5.80 -2.38
CA VAL A 14 -36.44 -6.83 -3.42
C VAL A 14 -35.01 -7.38 -3.39
N GLY A 15 -34.86 -8.65 -3.01
CA GLY A 15 -33.59 -9.37 -2.90
C GLY A 15 -33.12 -9.54 -1.46
N SER A 16 -32.76 -10.78 -1.07
CA SER A 16 -32.28 -11.11 0.28
C SER A 16 -30.76 -11.30 0.38
N GLY A 17 -30.01 -10.69 -0.54
CA GLY A 17 -28.55 -10.59 -0.41
C GLY A 17 -28.14 -9.66 0.74
N MET A 18 -26.83 -9.48 0.93
CA MET A 18 -26.28 -8.71 2.05
C MET A 18 -26.91 -7.31 2.18
N ALA A 19 -26.94 -6.55 1.07
CA ALA A 19 -27.50 -5.20 1.05
C ALA A 19 -29.00 -5.15 1.37
N GLY A 20 -29.77 -6.11 0.87
CA GLY A 20 -31.21 -6.19 1.12
C GLY A 20 -31.51 -6.51 2.58
N LEU A 21 -30.83 -7.52 3.14
CA LEU A 21 -31.00 -7.89 4.54
C LEU A 21 -30.56 -6.79 5.51
N VAL A 22 -29.42 -6.12 5.25
CA VAL A 22 -28.98 -4.98 6.07
C VAL A 22 -29.97 -3.82 5.99
N THR A 23 -30.45 -3.49 4.79
CA THR A 23 -31.44 -2.42 4.64
C THR A 23 -32.73 -2.75 5.38
N ALA A 24 -33.23 -3.97 5.23
CA ALA A 24 -34.43 -4.42 5.91
C ALA A 24 -34.27 -4.45 7.42
N TYR A 25 -33.12 -4.92 7.93
CA TYR A 25 -32.78 -4.91 9.34
C TYR A 25 -32.79 -3.48 9.91
N LEU A 26 -32.10 -2.53 9.26
CA LEU A 26 -32.04 -1.14 9.73
C LEU A 26 -33.41 -0.46 9.74
N LEU A 27 -34.23 -0.68 8.71
CA LEU A 27 -35.59 -0.13 8.67
C LEU A 27 -36.50 -0.75 9.73
N ASN A 28 -36.34 -2.04 10.02
CA ASN A 28 -37.11 -2.73 11.06
C ASN A 28 -36.69 -2.32 12.48
N GLN A 29 -35.43 -1.93 12.67
CA GLN A 29 -34.87 -1.46 13.93
C GLN A 29 -34.98 0.08 14.11
N ASP A 30 -35.74 0.76 13.25
CA ASP A 30 -36.01 2.20 13.39
C ASP A 30 -36.59 2.51 14.79
N PRO A 31 -35.96 3.37 15.60
CA PRO A 31 -36.41 3.64 16.97
C PRO A 31 -37.85 4.17 17.05
N GLU A 32 -38.28 4.91 16.04
CA GLU A 32 -39.62 5.47 15.90
C GLU A 32 -40.64 4.46 15.34
N ARG A 33 -40.21 3.25 14.96
CA ARG A 33 -41.02 2.16 14.40
C ARG A 33 -41.89 2.61 13.22
N ARG A 34 -41.37 3.49 12.37
CA ARG A 34 -42.11 4.11 11.25
C ARG A 34 -42.38 3.18 10.09
N TYR A 35 -41.61 2.11 9.95
CA TYR A 35 -41.63 1.27 8.75
C TYR A 35 -42.27 -0.11 9.03
N ASN A 36 -42.98 -0.62 8.03
CA ASN A 36 -43.40 -2.01 7.93
C ASN A 36 -42.71 -2.64 6.72
N VAL A 37 -41.71 -3.49 6.97
CA VAL A 37 -40.77 -3.95 5.96
C VAL A 37 -41.06 -5.38 5.55
N GLU A 38 -41.11 -5.61 4.24
CA GLU A 38 -41.31 -6.93 3.65
C GLU A 38 -40.20 -7.23 2.64
N VAL A 39 -39.51 -8.36 2.80
CA VAL A 39 -38.41 -8.78 1.93
C VAL A 39 -38.88 -9.85 0.96
N PHE A 40 -38.65 -9.62 -0.33
CA PHE A 40 -38.96 -10.54 -1.41
C PHE A 40 -37.71 -11.29 -1.86
N GLU A 41 -37.74 -12.62 -1.77
CA GLU A 41 -36.69 -13.51 -2.26
C GLU A 41 -37.25 -14.48 -3.31
N SER A 42 -36.56 -14.57 -4.44
CA SER A 42 -36.90 -15.45 -5.54
C SER A 42 -36.72 -16.94 -5.22
N GLY A 43 -35.73 -17.30 -4.41
CA GLY A 43 -35.46 -18.68 -4.00
C GLY A 43 -36.24 -19.14 -2.76
N GLU A 44 -36.21 -20.44 -2.49
CA GLU A 44 -36.79 -21.04 -1.27
C GLU A 44 -36.00 -20.70 0.00
N ARG A 45 -34.72 -20.36 -0.17
CA ARG A 45 -33.79 -19.96 0.89
C ARG A 45 -33.31 -18.54 0.63
N LEU A 46 -32.94 -17.84 1.70
CA LEU A 46 -32.34 -16.52 1.60
C LEU A 46 -30.97 -16.61 0.92
N SER A 47 -30.63 -15.59 0.12
CA SER A 47 -29.55 -15.64 -0.87
C SER A 47 -28.14 -15.65 -0.28
N LEU A 48 -27.92 -15.10 0.93
CA LEU A 48 -26.58 -14.94 1.47
C LEU A 48 -25.91 -16.29 1.76
N ASP A 49 -26.68 -17.26 2.24
CA ASP A 49 -26.24 -18.59 2.69
C ASP A 49 -26.88 -19.75 1.88
N SER A 50 -27.67 -19.45 0.84
CA SER A 50 -28.49 -20.46 0.12
C SER A 50 -27.70 -21.63 -0.44
N SER A 51 -26.46 -21.37 -0.83
CA SER A 51 -25.60 -22.33 -1.54
C SER A 51 -24.50 -22.93 -0.65
N SER A 52 -24.30 -22.41 0.55
CA SER A 52 -23.29 -22.88 1.50
C SER A 52 -23.70 -24.22 2.14
N LEU A 53 -22.72 -25.05 2.48
CA LEU A 53 -22.91 -26.40 3.00
C LEU A 53 -22.17 -26.63 4.33
N SER A 54 -22.71 -27.53 5.14
CA SER A 54 -22.09 -27.98 6.38
C SER A 54 -21.70 -29.44 6.22
N VAL A 55 -20.43 -29.75 6.46
CA VAL A 55 -19.83 -31.05 6.19
C VAL A 55 -19.16 -31.56 7.46
N PRO A 56 -19.46 -32.79 7.92
CA PRO A 56 -18.75 -33.37 9.05
C PRO A 56 -17.28 -33.62 8.65
N ASN A 57 -16.35 -33.16 9.48
CA ASN A 57 -14.93 -33.40 9.32
C ASN A 57 -14.55 -34.69 10.07
N PRO A 58 -14.17 -35.77 9.36
CA PRO A 58 -13.85 -37.04 9.99
C PRO A 58 -12.56 -37.00 10.82
N GLU A 59 -11.64 -36.08 10.55
CA GLU A 59 -10.36 -35.96 11.27
C GLU A 59 -10.50 -35.20 12.59
N THR A 60 -11.35 -34.17 12.63
CA THR A 60 -11.51 -33.32 13.83
C THR A 60 -12.78 -33.63 14.62
N GLY A 61 -13.72 -34.38 14.04
CA GLY A 61 -15.05 -34.62 14.63
C GLY A 61 -15.99 -33.41 14.62
N ASN A 62 -15.53 -32.24 14.13
CA ASN A 62 -16.31 -31.01 14.06
C ASN A 62 -17.07 -30.91 12.73
N VAL A 63 -18.06 -30.00 12.65
CA VAL A 63 -18.75 -29.68 11.39
C VAL A 63 -18.10 -28.46 10.76
N ASP A 64 -17.48 -28.66 9.60
CA ASP A 64 -16.91 -27.58 8.80
C ASP A 64 -18.01 -26.90 7.98
N ARG A 65 -18.01 -25.56 7.98
CA ARG A 65 -18.92 -24.76 7.17
C ARG A 65 -18.17 -24.24 5.93
N ILE A 66 -18.63 -24.65 4.76
CA ILE A 66 -18.08 -24.20 3.48
C ILE A 66 -19.02 -23.15 2.91
N ASP A 67 -18.58 -21.90 2.91
CA ASP A 67 -19.33 -20.81 2.30
C ASP A 67 -19.17 -20.82 0.77
N LEU A 68 -20.29 -20.82 0.04
CA LEU A 68 -20.30 -20.88 -1.42
C LEU A 68 -21.05 -19.66 -2.03
N PRO A 69 -20.36 -18.79 -2.80
CA PRO A 69 -18.91 -18.79 -3.05
C PRO A 69 -18.15 -18.38 -1.78
N MET A 70 -16.82 -18.56 -1.80
CA MET A 70 -15.93 -18.15 -0.70
C MET A 70 -16.21 -16.71 -0.23
N ARG A 71 -16.26 -16.50 1.10
CA ARG A 71 -16.62 -15.23 1.76
C ARG A 71 -15.49 -14.70 2.66
N ALA A 72 -14.28 -14.62 2.12
CA ALA A 72 -13.18 -13.93 2.80
C ALA A 72 -13.22 -12.42 2.55
N PHE A 73 -12.74 -11.63 3.51
CA PHE A 73 -12.64 -10.18 3.42
C PHE A 73 -11.32 -9.69 4.03
N ALA A 74 -10.88 -8.48 3.68
CA ALA A 74 -9.60 -7.91 4.12
C ALA A 74 -9.79 -6.64 4.96
N GLY A 75 -9.16 -6.59 6.15
CA GLY A 75 -9.52 -5.61 7.19
C GLY A 75 -9.66 -4.17 6.71
N GLY A 76 -8.61 -3.64 6.09
CA GLY A 76 -8.49 -2.24 5.72
C GLY A 76 -9.35 -1.83 4.53
N PHE A 77 -9.92 -2.80 3.79
CA PHE A 77 -10.87 -2.51 2.72
C PHE A 77 -12.33 -2.55 3.20
N TYR A 78 -12.68 -3.45 4.12
CA TYR A 78 -14.07 -3.70 4.55
C TYR A 78 -14.38 -3.22 5.97
N SER A 79 -13.94 -2.01 6.33
CA SER A 79 -14.16 -1.45 7.68
C SER A 79 -15.63 -1.42 8.10
N ASN A 80 -16.56 -1.07 7.19
CA ASN A 80 -18.00 -1.06 7.48
C ASN A 80 -18.57 -2.46 7.71
N LEU A 81 -18.04 -3.47 7.01
CA LEU A 81 -18.48 -4.85 7.18
C LEU A 81 -18.05 -5.37 8.56
N MET A 82 -16.80 -5.08 8.95
CA MET A 82 -16.28 -5.44 10.28
C MET A 82 -17.07 -4.74 11.38
N ALA A 83 -17.29 -3.42 11.27
CA ALA A 83 -18.09 -2.69 12.24
C ALA A 83 -19.52 -3.25 12.37
N MET A 84 -20.12 -3.70 11.25
CA MET A 84 -21.40 -4.38 11.28
C MET A 84 -21.31 -5.75 11.99
N TYR A 85 -20.26 -6.53 11.75
CA TYR A 85 -20.05 -7.80 12.43
C TYR A 85 -19.84 -7.61 13.94
N ASP A 86 -19.04 -6.62 14.34
CA ASP A 86 -18.83 -6.26 15.74
C ASP A 86 -20.15 -5.84 16.40
N PHE A 87 -20.92 -4.97 15.73
CA PHE A 87 -22.25 -4.54 16.20
C PHE A 87 -23.22 -5.72 16.34
N LEU A 88 -23.22 -6.64 15.38
CA LEU A 88 -24.05 -7.85 15.43
C LEU A 88 -23.49 -8.92 16.37
N GLN A 89 -22.32 -8.71 16.99
CA GLN A 89 -21.61 -9.71 17.78
C GLN A 89 -21.44 -11.03 16.99
N VAL A 90 -20.93 -10.91 15.76
CA VAL A 90 -20.55 -12.03 14.90
C VAL A 90 -19.03 -12.13 14.92
N GLU A 91 -18.55 -13.26 15.42
CA GLU A 91 -17.11 -13.55 15.46
C GLU A 91 -16.56 -13.86 14.06
N TYR A 92 -15.39 -13.31 13.76
CA TYR A 92 -14.59 -13.60 12.58
C TYR A 92 -13.13 -13.78 12.99
N ARG A 93 -12.37 -14.54 12.21
CA ARG A 93 -10.97 -14.88 12.51
C ARG A 93 -10.06 -14.58 11.33
N PRO A 94 -8.79 -14.24 11.58
CA PRO A 94 -7.82 -14.13 10.50
C PRO A 94 -7.58 -15.50 9.86
N GLN A 95 -7.57 -15.54 8.53
CA GLN A 95 -7.33 -16.73 7.73
C GLN A 95 -6.13 -16.49 6.83
N LYS A 96 -5.10 -17.32 6.99
CA LYS A 96 -3.91 -17.33 6.13
C LYS A 96 -4.20 -18.17 4.89
N PHE A 97 -3.68 -17.76 3.75
CA PHE A 97 -3.77 -18.49 2.48
C PHE A 97 -2.41 -18.72 1.85
N LEU A 98 -2.24 -19.87 1.20
CA LEU A 98 -1.14 -20.15 0.29
C LEU A 98 -1.71 -20.26 -1.12
N PHE A 99 -1.22 -19.41 -2.01
CA PHE A 99 -1.63 -19.35 -3.41
C PHE A 99 -0.60 -20.09 -4.26
N GLY A 100 -0.99 -21.22 -4.86
CA GLY A 100 -0.18 -21.95 -5.83
C GLY A 100 -0.54 -21.51 -7.24
N PHE A 101 0.43 -21.08 -8.04
CA PHE A 101 0.20 -20.62 -9.42
C PHE A 101 0.68 -21.66 -10.42
N SER A 102 -0.14 -21.94 -11.44
CA SER A 102 0.22 -22.78 -12.58
C SER A 102 -0.26 -22.17 -13.90
N SER A 103 0.56 -22.31 -14.95
CA SER A 103 0.21 -21.95 -16.32
C SER A 103 -0.06 -23.20 -17.17
N ILE A 104 -1.27 -23.28 -17.73
CA ILE A 104 -1.75 -24.41 -18.53
C ILE A 104 -1.80 -24.01 -20.01
N ALA A 105 -1.07 -24.76 -20.84
CA ALA A 105 -0.91 -24.45 -22.25
C ALA A 105 -2.17 -24.68 -23.10
N SER A 106 -3.12 -25.55 -22.76
CA SER A 106 -4.35 -25.71 -23.57
C SER A 106 -5.50 -26.38 -22.83
N LYS A 107 -6.74 -25.92 -23.08
CA LYS A 107 -7.99 -26.57 -22.60
C LYS A 107 -8.13 -28.02 -23.10
N HIS A 108 -7.63 -28.34 -24.31
CA HIS A 108 -7.76 -29.67 -24.91
C HIS A 108 -6.76 -30.71 -24.39
N ARG A 109 -5.71 -30.31 -23.65
CA ARG A 109 -4.71 -31.25 -23.09
C ARG A 109 -5.09 -31.84 -21.74
N CYS A 110 -6.15 -31.33 -21.10
CA CYS A 110 -6.64 -31.82 -19.81
C CYS A 110 -7.32 -33.21 -19.87
N THR A 111 -7.47 -33.80 -21.06
CA THR A 111 -8.10 -35.12 -21.27
C THR A 111 -7.10 -36.28 -21.30
N SER A 112 -5.79 -36.01 -21.30
CA SER A 112 -4.76 -37.07 -21.29
C SER A 112 -4.37 -37.41 -19.85
N ARG A 113 -4.55 -38.68 -19.45
CA ARG A 113 -4.19 -39.23 -18.12
C ARG A 113 -2.70 -39.07 -17.73
N ASN A 114 -1.84 -38.61 -18.64
CA ASN A 114 -0.39 -38.46 -18.44
C ASN A 114 0.09 -36.99 -18.36
N PHE A 115 -0.80 -35.99 -18.28
CA PHE A 115 -0.36 -34.59 -18.14
C PHE A 115 -0.01 -34.27 -16.69
N GLN A 116 1.28 -34.07 -16.41
CA GLN A 116 1.75 -33.66 -15.10
C GLN A 116 1.73 -32.14 -14.99
N GLU A 117 0.81 -31.62 -14.18
CA GLU A 117 0.69 -30.20 -13.94
C GLU A 117 1.88 -29.68 -13.11
N ARG A 118 2.42 -28.53 -13.51
CA ARG A 118 3.59 -27.92 -12.87
C ARG A 118 3.17 -26.65 -12.14
N LEU A 119 3.34 -26.63 -10.81
CA LEU A 119 3.34 -25.39 -10.04
C LEU A 119 4.58 -24.57 -10.43
N ASP A 120 4.35 -23.31 -10.84
CA ASP A 120 5.40 -22.38 -11.23
C ASP A 120 6.02 -21.73 -9.99
N PHE A 121 5.18 -21.20 -9.09
CA PHE A 121 5.60 -20.62 -7.81
C PHE A 121 4.44 -20.57 -6.80
N ILE A 122 4.78 -20.28 -5.54
CA ILE A 122 3.83 -20.22 -4.43
C ILE A 122 3.97 -18.90 -3.68
N HIS A 123 2.85 -18.23 -3.46
CA HIS A 123 2.79 -16.96 -2.73
C HIS A 123 1.97 -17.09 -1.46
N SER A 124 2.51 -16.63 -0.34
CA SER A 124 1.82 -16.59 0.94
C SER A 124 1.03 -15.28 1.11
N SER A 125 -0.23 -15.36 1.53
CA SER A 125 -1.04 -14.17 1.80
C SER A 125 -0.36 -13.27 2.83
N ASN A 126 -0.32 -11.97 2.62
CA ASN A 126 0.31 -11.00 3.53
C ASN A 126 1.79 -11.25 3.78
N ASN A 127 2.44 -12.03 2.90
CA ASN A 127 3.84 -12.42 3.00
C ASN A 127 4.18 -13.04 4.37
N HIS A 128 3.24 -13.78 4.98
CA HIS A 128 3.45 -14.42 6.29
C HIS A 128 4.54 -15.50 6.24
N ILE A 129 4.90 -15.95 5.04
CA ILE A 129 6.11 -16.71 4.76
C ILE A 129 7.03 -15.81 3.94
N LEU A 130 8.15 -15.40 4.53
CA LEU A 130 9.10 -14.44 3.94
C LEU A 130 9.84 -15.01 2.71
N PHE A 131 10.12 -16.31 2.72
CA PHE A 131 10.78 -17.01 1.63
C PHE A 131 9.76 -17.90 0.90
N PRO A 132 9.39 -17.56 -0.35
CA PRO A 132 8.44 -18.34 -1.13
C PRO A 132 8.84 -19.81 -1.22
N ILE A 133 7.86 -20.69 -0.99
CA ILE A 133 8.07 -22.13 -0.98
C ILE A 133 8.44 -22.58 -2.39
N ARG A 134 9.54 -23.34 -2.50
CA ARG A 134 9.99 -23.90 -3.77
C ARG A 134 9.13 -25.10 -4.16
N PRO A 135 8.45 -25.10 -5.32
CA PRO A 135 7.81 -26.29 -5.85
C PRO A 135 8.87 -27.36 -6.17
N HIS A 136 8.60 -28.63 -5.85
CA HIS A 136 9.54 -29.74 -6.11
C HIS A 136 9.86 -29.93 -7.59
N THR A 137 8.96 -29.49 -8.46
CA THR A 137 9.09 -29.55 -9.92
C THR A 137 10.05 -28.50 -10.49
N VAL A 138 10.50 -27.52 -9.70
CA VAL A 138 11.32 -26.39 -10.15
C VAL A 138 12.74 -26.46 -9.55
N THR A 139 13.75 -26.24 -10.39
CA THR A 139 15.15 -26.21 -9.94
C THR A 139 15.39 -25.02 -9.01
N LEU A 140 16.35 -25.13 -8.09
CA LEU A 140 16.63 -24.04 -7.15
C LEU A 140 16.96 -22.72 -7.85
N ILE A 141 17.78 -22.77 -8.91
CA ILE A 141 18.17 -21.59 -9.69
C ILE A 141 16.95 -20.95 -10.36
N SER A 142 16.12 -21.76 -11.02
CA SER A 142 14.90 -21.26 -11.66
C SER A 142 13.94 -20.64 -10.64
N HIS A 143 13.79 -21.26 -9.48
CA HIS A 143 12.97 -20.72 -8.39
C HIS A 143 13.51 -19.38 -7.89
N LEU A 144 14.81 -19.27 -7.65
CA LEU A 144 15.43 -18.02 -7.21
C LEU A 144 15.29 -16.91 -8.25
N CYS A 145 15.45 -17.22 -9.54
CA CYS A 145 15.21 -16.27 -10.63
C CYS A 145 13.74 -15.82 -10.68
N GLU A 146 12.80 -16.76 -10.60
CA GLU A 146 11.36 -16.48 -10.62
C GLU A 146 10.95 -15.61 -9.44
N ILE A 147 11.38 -15.95 -8.23
CA ILE A 147 11.10 -15.16 -7.03
C ILE A 147 11.77 -13.79 -7.11
N GLY A 148 13.02 -13.69 -7.57
CA GLY A 148 13.70 -12.41 -7.77
C GLY A 148 12.94 -11.51 -8.75
N TYR A 149 12.48 -12.07 -9.87
CA TYR A 149 11.65 -11.37 -10.85
C TYR A 149 10.33 -10.89 -10.24
N LEU A 150 9.59 -11.77 -9.57
CA LEU A 150 8.32 -11.44 -8.94
C LEU A 150 8.48 -10.38 -7.86
N LEU A 151 9.55 -10.45 -7.04
CA LEU A 151 9.82 -9.46 -5.98
C LEU A 151 10.06 -8.06 -6.56
N VAL A 152 10.88 -7.95 -7.62
CA VAL A 152 11.16 -6.66 -8.27
C VAL A 152 9.86 -6.03 -8.80
N TRP A 153 9.06 -6.79 -9.55
CA TRP A 153 7.85 -6.26 -10.17
C TRP A 153 6.69 -6.10 -9.19
N TYR A 154 6.62 -6.92 -8.14
CA TYR A 154 5.68 -6.72 -7.04
C TYR A 154 6.01 -5.44 -6.25
N ALA A 155 7.29 -5.19 -5.97
CA ALA A 155 7.73 -3.96 -5.31
C ALA A 155 7.44 -2.74 -6.18
N TRP A 156 7.73 -2.82 -7.49
CA TRP A 156 7.39 -1.77 -8.45
C TRP A 156 5.88 -1.51 -8.52
N PHE A 157 5.06 -2.54 -8.70
CA PHE A 157 3.60 -2.41 -8.71
C PHE A 157 3.08 -1.81 -7.42
N THR A 158 3.61 -2.25 -6.27
CA THR A 158 3.21 -1.72 -4.95
C THR A 158 3.61 -0.25 -4.84
N MET A 159 4.84 0.14 -5.20
CA MET A 159 5.24 1.56 -5.23
C MET A 159 4.34 2.38 -6.14
N CYS A 160 4.08 1.94 -7.37
CA CYS A 160 3.17 2.62 -8.29
C CYS A 160 1.77 2.74 -7.72
N CYS A 161 1.25 1.70 -7.05
CA CYS A 161 -0.02 1.77 -6.37
C CYS A 161 -0.08 2.96 -5.43
N PHE A 162 0.97 3.27 -4.65
CA PHE A 162 0.96 4.41 -3.71
C PHE A 162 1.34 5.75 -4.35
N LEU A 163 2.32 5.77 -5.26
CA LEU A 163 2.94 6.99 -5.79
C LEU A 163 2.28 7.51 -7.08
N VAL A 164 1.65 6.64 -7.86
CA VAL A 164 1.10 6.98 -9.18
C VAL A 164 -0.41 6.79 -9.16
N PRO A 165 -1.22 7.85 -8.94
CA PRO A 165 -2.66 7.71 -8.95
C PRO A 165 -3.20 7.42 -10.37
N PRO A 166 -4.28 6.62 -10.49
CA PRO A 166 -5.03 6.50 -11.74
C PRO A 166 -5.68 7.83 -12.15
N PHE A 167 -5.82 8.07 -13.46
CA PHE A 167 -6.49 9.28 -13.92
C PHE A 167 -7.99 9.25 -13.62
N PRO A 168 -8.54 10.31 -12.99
CA PRO A 168 -9.97 10.40 -12.73
C PRO A 168 -10.75 10.64 -14.03
N ALA A 169 -12.06 10.36 -14.00
CA ALA A 169 -12.94 10.75 -15.09
C ALA A 169 -13.01 12.28 -15.22
N THR A 170 -12.93 12.80 -16.44
CA THR A 170 -13.16 14.21 -16.77
C THR A 170 -14.53 14.38 -17.44
N ARG A 171 -14.90 15.60 -17.82
CA ARG A 171 -16.17 15.85 -18.54
C ARG A 171 -16.21 15.16 -19.92
N THR A 172 -15.05 14.90 -20.52
CA THR A 172 -14.94 14.39 -21.90
C THR A 172 -14.35 12.99 -21.97
N MET A 173 -13.59 12.55 -20.95
CA MET A 173 -12.91 11.25 -20.92
C MET A 173 -13.35 10.41 -19.72
N PRO A 174 -13.63 9.12 -19.91
CA PRO A 174 -13.90 8.21 -18.80
C PRO A 174 -12.65 8.03 -17.92
N CYS A 175 -12.83 7.52 -16.70
CA CYS A 175 -11.70 7.23 -15.82
C CYS A 175 -10.80 6.12 -16.42
N GLU A 176 -9.53 6.13 -16.05
CA GLU A 176 -8.54 5.21 -16.58
C GLU A 176 -8.89 3.73 -16.30
N SER A 177 -8.82 2.89 -17.34
CA SER A 177 -8.94 1.43 -17.20
C SER A 177 -7.66 0.82 -16.65
N LEU A 178 -7.78 -0.38 -16.05
CA LEU A 178 -6.65 -1.11 -15.50
C LEU A 178 -5.60 -1.41 -16.57
N ARG A 179 -6.02 -1.76 -17.79
CA ARG A 179 -5.14 -1.94 -18.94
C ARG A 179 -4.27 -0.72 -19.21
N SER A 180 -4.90 0.46 -19.29
CA SER A 180 -4.20 1.73 -19.56
C SER A 180 -3.23 2.06 -18.43
N TYR A 181 -3.66 1.85 -17.17
CA TYR A 181 -2.80 2.07 -16.01
C TYR A 181 -1.58 1.14 -16.01
N ILE A 182 -1.77 -0.16 -16.20
CA ILE A 182 -0.69 -1.18 -16.27
C ILE A 182 0.32 -0.83 -17.35
N ARG A 183 -0.15 -0.43 -18.54
CA ARG A 183 0.72 0.04 -19.63
C ARG A 183 1.49 1.30 -19.24
N ARG A 184 0.83 2.26 -18.62
CA ARG A 184 1.42 3.54 -18.19
C ARG A 184 2.49 3.37 -17.11
N ILE A 185 2.32 2.39 -16.21
CA ILE A 185 3.34 2.05 -15.20
C ILE A 185 4.34 0.99 -15.70
N HIS A 186 4.29 0.63 -16.98
CA HIS A 186 5.25 -0.26 -17.64
C HIS A 186 5.42 -1.62 -16.96
N LEU A 187 4.32 -2.22 -16.48
CA LEU A 187 4.39 -3.57 -15.94
C LEU A 187 4.60 -4.60 -17.07
N PRO A 188 5.55 -5.55 -16.90
CA PRO A 188 5.79 -6.57 -17.91
C PRO A 188 4.60 -7.48 -18.10
N LYS A 189 4.40 -7.93 -19.34
CA LYS A 189 3.33 -8.84 -19.70
C LYS A 189 3.33 -10.13 -18.86
N TYR A 190 4.52 -10.71 -18.62
CA TYR A 190 4.65 -11.94 -17.84
C TYR A 190 4.19 -11.77 -16.39
N PHE A 191 4.64 -10.73 -15.67
CA PHE A 191 4.14 -10.43 -14.32
C PHE A 191 2.61 -10.23 -14.30
N VAL A 192 2.08 -9.53 -15.30
CA VAL A 192 0.64 -9.27 -15.40
C VAL A 192 -0.14 -10.57 -15.63
N SER A 193 0.26 -11.41 -16.58
CA SER A 193 -0.46 -12.64 -16.95
C SER A 193 -0.30 -13.76 -15.94
N SER A 194 0.88 -13.88 -15.31
CA SER A 194 1.25 -15.04 -14.48
C SER A 194 1.00 -14.79 -13.00
N TYR A 195 0.88 -13.53 -12.56
CA TYR A 195 0.71 -13.19 -11.14
C TYR A 195 -0.47 -12.25 -10.90
N LEU A 196 -0.49 -11.08 -11.54
CA LEU A 196 -1.46 -10.03 -11.23
C LEU A 196 -2.90 -10.43 -11.60
N LEU A 197 -3.12 -10.82 -12.86
CA LEU A 197 -4.45 -11.19 -13.35
C LEU A 197 -4.98 -12.44 -12.66
N PRO A 198 -4.24 -13.56 -12.52
CA PRO A 198 -4.75 -14.76 -11.86
C PRO A 198 -5.23 -14.51 -10.43
N LEU A 199 -4.48 -13.70 -9.67
CA LEU A 199 -4.86 -13.35 -8.30
C LEU A 199 -6.16 -12.53 -8.29
N PHE A 200 -6.17 -11.38 -8.99
CA PHE A 200 -7.30 -10.46 -8.92
C PHE A 200 -8.54 -10.95 -9.66
N SER A 201 -8.39 -11.72 -10.73
CA SER A 201 -9.51 -12.32 -11.47
C SER A 201 -10.22 -13.37 -10.64
N SER A 202 -9.49 -14.10 -9.79
CA SER A 202 -10.06 -15.10 -8.90
C SER A 202 -10.82 -14.47 -7.75
N VAL A 203 -10.32 -13.35 -7.20
CA VAL A 203 -11.12 -12.57 -6.24
C VAL A 203 -12.35 -12.02 -6.96
N ALA A 204 -12.18 -11.30 -8.08
CA ALA A 204 -13.25 -10.63 -8.84
C ALA A 204 -14.24 -11.62 -9.49
N THR A 205 -13.85 -12.89 -9.60
CA THR A 205 -14.56 -13.95 -10.30
C THR A 205 -14.96 -13.52 -11.71
N CYS A 206 -14.00 -13.11 -12.52
CA CYS A 206 -14.22 -12.66 -13.90
C CYS A 206 -13.08 -13.09 -14.83
N PRO A 207 -13.29 -13.11 -16.16
CA PRO A 207 -12.22 -13.30 -17.13
C PRO A 207 -11.14 -12.22 -17.02
N HIS A 208 -9.93 -12.54 -17.50
CA HIS A 208 -8.80 -11.60 -17.48
C HIS A 208 -9.07 -10.36 -18.33
N GLU A 209 -9.67 -10.55 -19.51
CA GLU A 209 -9.99 -9.45 -20.42
C GLU A 209 -11.02 -8.49 -19.79
N ALA A 210 -12.02 -9.02 -19.10
CA ALA A 210 -12.97 -8.20 -18.36
C ALA A 210 -12.29 -7.41 -17.24
N LEU A 211 -11.39 -8.03 -16.47
CA LEU A 211 -10.66 -7.37 -15.38
C LEU A 211 -9.78 -6.21 -15.87
N LEU A 212 -9.14 -6.37 -17.03
CA LEU A 212 -8.32 -5.32 -17.64
C LEU A 212 -9.12 -4.06 -18.01
N GLU A 213 -10.42 -4.20 -18.26
CA GLU A 213 -11.33 -3.08 -18.51
C GLU A 213 -11.95 -2.49 -17.25
N PHE A 214 -11.60 -2.98 -16.06
CA PHE A 214 -12.07 -2.38 -14.81
C PHE A 214 -11.45 -0.99 -14.62
N PRO A 215 -12.12 -0.05 -13.94
CA PRO A 215 -11.49 1.20 -13.55
C PRO A 215 -10.26 0.93 -12.67
N ALA A 216 -9.09 1.41 -13.10
CA ALA A 216 -7.82 1.16 -12.42
C ALA A 216 -7.88 1.56 -10.93
N GLN A 217 -8.56 2.66 -10.64
CA GLN A 217 -8.80 3.17 -9.30
C GLN A 217 -9.28 2.10 -8.31
N ASP A 218 -10.10 1.14 -8.73
CA ASP A 218 -10.70 0.17 -7.81
C ASP A 218 -9.69 -0.88 -7.35
N LEU A 219 -8.87 -1.36 -8.29
CA LEU A 219 -7.79 -2.29 -8.00
C LEU A 219 -6.71 -1.63 -7.15
N ILE A 220 -6.36 -0.38 -7.48
CA ILE A 220 -5.33 0.37 -6.77
C ILE A 220 -5.78 0.72 -5.35
N ASP A 221 -7.03 1.15 -5.16
CA ASP A 221 -7.56 1.40 -3.81
C ASP A 221 -7.69 0.11 -3.01
N TYR A 222 -8.09 -1.00 -3.64
CA TYR A 222 -8.09 -2.31 -3.00
C TYR A 222 -6.69 -2.71 -2.54
N LYS A 223 -5.69 -2.65 -3.43
CA LYS A 223 -4.30 -2.97 -3.08
C LYS A 223 -3.76 -2.05 -1.99
N ARG A 224 -3.96 -0.73 -2.07
CA ARG A 224 -3.51 0.22 -1.03
C ARG A 224 -4.06 -0.12 0.35
N LYS A 225 -5.36 -0.38 0.43
CA LYS A 225 -6.07 -0.63 1.70
C LYS A 225 -5.84 -2.01 2.28
N THR A 226 -5.47 -2.98 1.46
CA THR A 226 -5.18 -4.36 1.88
C THR A 226 -3.68 -4.61 2.06
N ASN A 227 -2.82 -3.63 1.74
CA ASN A 227 -1.38 -3.81 1.78
C ASN A 227 -0.89 -4.05 3.22
N GLY A 228 -0.43 -5.26 3.50
CA GLY A 228 0.06 -5.65 4.84
C GLY A 228 -1.05 -6.00 5.83
N ASP A 229 -2.31 -6.00 5.41
CA ASP A 229 -3.45 -6.28 6.28
C ASP A 229 -3.90 -7.75 6.24
N GLN A 230 -4.59 -8.22 7.26
CA GLN A 230 -5.07 -9.58 7.39
C GLN A 230 -6.32 -9.86 6.54
N HIS A 231 -6.40 -11.10 6.05
CA HIS A 231 -7.63 -11.66 5.48
C HIS A 231 -8.40 -12.36 6.59
N TYR A 232 -9.72 -12.27 6.56
CA TYR A 232 -10.61 -12.77 7.59
C TYR A 232 -11.74 -13.61 6.99
N THR A 233 -12.24 -14.55 7.79
CA THR A 233 -13.44 -15.35 7.51
C THR A 233 -14.35 -15.38 8.72
N VAL A 234 -15.65 -15.56 8.50
CA VAL A 234 -16.65 -15.60 9.59
C VAL A 234 -16.59 -16.95 10.29
N CYS A 235 -16.47 -16.94 11.62
CA CYS A 235 -16.41 -18.18 12.41
C CYS A 235 -17.75 -18.91 12.34
N GLY A 236 -17.77 -20.09 11.71
CA GLY A 236 -18.99 -20.88 11.49
C GLY A 236 -19.84 -20.43 10.29
N GLY A 237 -19.30 -19.55 9.44
CA GLY A 237 -19.85 -19.15 8.14
C GLY A 237 -20.96 -18.10 8.16
N VAL A 238 -21.36 -17.66 6.96
CA VAL A 238 -22.25 -16.50 6.79
C VAL A 238 -23.70 -16.73 7.20
N ASN A 239 -24.09 -17.99 7.48
CA ASN A 239 -25.41 -18.33 7.99
C ASN A 239 -25.77 -17.59 9.29
N LYS A 240 -24.78 -17.34 10.17
CA LYS A 240 -24.95 -16.61 11.43
C LYS A 240 -25.37 -15.17 11.18
N ILE A 241 -24.73 -14.53 10.20
CA ILE A 241 -25.04 -13.15 9.80
C ILE A 241 -26.44 -13.08 9.20
N GLN A 242 -26.75 -14.00 8.27
CA GLN A 242 -28.07 -14.07 7.66
C GLN A 242 -29.16 -14.23 8.72
N ARG A 243 -28.96 -15.13 9.69
CA ARG A 243 -29.91 -15.37 10.77
C ARG A 243 -30.16 -14.11 11.59
N LYS A 244 -29.09 -13.43 12.05
CA LYS A 244 -29.21 -12.21 12.85
C LYS A 244 -29.92 -11.08 12.10
N LEU A 245 -29.58 -10.88 10.82
CA LEU A 245 -30.21 -9.82 10.02
C LEU A 245 -31.65 -10.11 9.63
N SER A 246 -31.98 -11.39 9.44
CA SER A 246 -33.34 -11.81 9.07
C SER A 246 -34.31 -11.92 10.25
N GLN A 247 -33.81 -11.83 11.49
CA GLN A 247 -34.60 -12.03 12.69
C GLN A 247 -35.68 -10.94 12.83
N GLY A 248 -36.94 -11.36 12.94
CA GLY A 248 -38.08 -10.46 13.09
C GLY A 248 -38.52 -9.75 11.80
N LEU A 249 -37.96 -10.10 10.64
CA LEU A 249 -38.40 -9.58 9.33
C LEU A 249 -39.55 -10.39 8.74
N GLN A 250 -40.44 -9.72 7.99
CA GLN A 250 -41.41 -10.41 7.15
C GLN A 250 -40.73 -10.83 5.84
N LEU A 251 -40.64 -12.14 5.61
CA LEU A 251 -39.91 -12.73 4.49
C LEU A 251 -40.88 -13.47 3.56
N ARG A 252 -40.95 -13.03 2.30
CA ARG A 252 -41.61 -13.75 1.21
C ARG A 252 -40.58 -14.51 0.39
N LYS A 253 -40.43 -15.80 0.69
CA LYS A 253 -39.60 -16.74 -0.07
C LYS A 253 -40.35 -17.23 -1.32
N SER A 254 -39.60 -17.74 -2.30
CA SER A 254 -40.14 -18.21 -3.57
C SER A 254 -41.02 -17.17 -4.29
N ALA A 255 -40.76 -15.89 -4.08
CA ALA A 255 -41.52 -14.75 -4.59
C ALA A 255 -40.65 -13.92 -5.54
N LYS A 256 -40.67 -14.28 -6.82
CA LYS A 256 -39.89 -13.58 -7.86
C LYS A 256 -40.63 -12.33 -8.30
N VAL A 257 -40.14 -11.16 -7.90
CA VAL A 257 -40.65 -9.87 -8.39
C VAL A 257 -40.44 -9.79 -9.90
N VAL A 258 -41.51 -9.43 -10.63
CA VAL A 258 -41.53 -9.32 -12.08
C VAL A 258 -41.70 -7.88 -12.56
N SER A 259 -42.27 -7.00 -11.74
CA SER A 259 -42.39 -5.58 -12.06
C SER A 259 -42.52 -4.71 -10.82
N VAL A 260 -41.96 -3.51 -10.91
CA VAL A 260 -42.09 -2.41 -9.94
C VAL A 260 -42.56 -1.18 -10.70
N GLU A 261 -43.79 -0.75 -10.43
CA GLU A 261 -44.49 0.29 -11.21
C GLU A 261 -44.95 1.40 -10.27
N PRO A 262 -44.33 2.59 -10.32
CA PRO A 262 -44.81 3.75 -9.57
C PRO A 262 -46.20 4.19 -10.05
N GLN A 263 -47.13 4.40 -9.12
CA GLN A 263 -48.53 4.81 -9.36
C GLN A 263 -48.92 5.95 -8.40
N GLY A 264 -48.64 7.19 -8.79
CA GLY A 264 -48.90 8.35 -7.93
C GLY A 264 -48.01 8.34 -6.69
N GLN A 265 -48.63 8.26 -5.50
CA GLN A 265 -47.92 8.21 -4.21
C GLN A 265 -47.57 6.78 -3.75
N ALA A 266 -48.14 5.75 -4.38
CA ALA A 266 -47.88 4.34 -4.07
C ALA A 266 -47.11 3.67 -5.21
N ILE A 267 -46.49 2.52 -4.92
CA ILE A 267 -45.70 1.74 -5.86
C ILE A 267 -46.26 0.34 -5.90
N ARG A 268 -46.67 -0.11 -7.09
CA ARG A 268 -47.19 -1.45 -7.31
C ARG A 268 -46.03 -2.42 -7.54
N VAL A 269 -45.95 -3.45 -6.72
CA VAL A 269 -44.98 -4.54 -6.86
C VAL A 269 -45.75 -5.80 -7.25
N ARG A 270 -45.39 -6.40 -8.38
CA ARG A 270 -45.97 -7.67 -8.86
C ARG A 270 -44.93 -8.77 -8.78
N TRP A 271 -45.31 -9.95 -8.30
CA TRP A 271 -44.43 -11.11 -8.19
C TRP A 271 -45.14 -12.40 -8.57
N LYS A 272 -44.35 -13.40 -8.96
CA LYS A 272 -44.81 -14.76 -9.25
C LYS A 272 -44.22 -15.73 -8.23
N ARG A 273 -44.97 -16.77 -7.89
CA ARG A 273 -44.45 -17.87 -7.08
C ARG A 273 -43.49 -18.68 -7.94
N SER A 274 -42.22 -18.81 -7.53
CA SER A 274 -41.15 -19.37 -8.36
C SER A 274 -41.28 -20.87 -8.67
N LEU A 275 -42.24 -21.57 -8.05
CA LEU A 275 -42.37 -23.03 -8.09
C LEU A 275 -43.35 -23.56 -9.15
N ASP A 276 -44.25 -22.74 -9.70
CA ASP A 276 -45.23 -23.19 -10.70
C ASP A 276 -44.88 -22.66 -12.10
N LYS A 277 -44.50 -23.58 -13.00
CA LYS A 277 -44.43 -23.31 -14.45
C LYS A 277 -45.82 -23.38 -15.12
N SER A 278 -46.85 -23.88 -14.43
CA SER A 278 -48.14 -24.27 -15.02
C SER A 278 -49.35 -23.42 -14.58
N ARG A 279 -49.24 -22.55 -13.57
CA ARG A 279 -50.29 -21.58 -13.20
C ARG A 279 -49.70 -20.20 -12.92
N SER A 280 -50.09 -19.21 -13.73
CA SER A 280 -49.56 -17.86 -13.74
C SER A 280 -50.30 -16.90 -12.79
N ASP A 281 -50.60 -17.31 -11.55
CA ASP A 281 -51.17 -16.37 -10.59
C ASP A 281 -50.08 -15.36 -10.18
N THR A 282 -50.16 -14.19 -10.79
CA THR A 282 -49.29 -13.05 -10.49
C THR A 282 -49.93 -12.32 -9.33
N ALA A 283 -49.29 -12.38 -8.16
CA ALA A 283 -49.72 -11.62 -7.01
C ALA A 283 -49.21 -10.18 -7.10
N GLU A 284 -49.96 -9.24 -6.53
CA GLU A 284 -49.58 -7.83 -6.48
C GLU A 284 -49.92 -7.21 -5.13
N ALA A 285 -49.15 -6.19 -4.75
CA ALA A 285 -49.41 -5.35 -3.59
C ALA A 285 -48.86 -3.94 -3.80
N LEU A 286 -49.44 -2.98 -3.08
CA LEU A 286 -49.01 -1.59 -3.04
C LEU A 286 -48.09 -1.33 -1.84
N PHE A 287 -47.03 -0.57 -2.09
CA PHE A 287 -46.04 -0.14 -1.10
C PHE A 287 -45.80 1.36 -1.22
N ASP A 288 -45.41 2.01 -0.13
CA ASP A 288 -45.08 3.44 -0.15
C ASP A 288 -43.65 3.67 -0.67
N ARG A 289 -42.76 2.71 -0.42
CA ARG A 289 -41.36 2.73 -0.86
C ARG A 289 -40.92 1.35 -1.32
N VAL A 290 -40.02 1.32 -2.30
CA VAL A 290 -39.40 0.07 -2.78
C VAL A 290 -37.89 0.22 -2.80
N VAL A 291 -37.19 -0.77 -2.26
CA VAL A 291 -35.74 -0.90 -2.29
C VAL A 291 -35.36 -2.04 -3.23
N LEU A 292 -34.60 -1.73 -4.27
CA LEU A 292 -34.05 -2.70 -5.23
C LEU A 292 -32.66 -3.12 -4.77
N ALA A 293 -32.54 -4.31 -4.20
CA ALA A 293 -31.30 -4.93 -3.72
C ALA A 293 -30.90 -6.16 -4.55
N VAL A 294 -31.14 -6.09 -5.86
CA VAL A 294 -30.86 -7.14 -6.87
C VAL A 294 -29.86 -6.65 -7.91
N ALA A 295 -29.32 -7.55 -8.73
CA ALA A 295 -28.34 -7.18 -9.76
C ALA A 295 -28.93 -6.27 -10.87
N PRO A 296 -28.12 -5.47 -11.57
CA PRO A 296 -28.54 -4.56 -12.64
C PRO A 296 -29.39 -5.21 -13.73
N ASN A 297 -29.03 -6.41 -14.18
CA ASN A 297 -29.83 -7.17 -15.18
C ASN A 297 -31.25 -7.50 -14.68
N VAL A 298 -31.42 -7.70 -13.37
CA VAL A 298 -32.75 -7.88 -12.76
C VAL A 298 -33.49 -6.56 -12.73
N VAL A 299 -32.84 -5.47 -12.27
CA VAL A 299 -33.43 -4.11 -12.26
C VAL A 299 -33.89 -3.70 -13.66
N GLN A 300 -33.06 -3.94 -14.68
CA GLN A 300 -33.38 -3.71 -16.09
C GLN A 300 -34.72 -4.33 -16.49
N THR A 301 -35.02 -5.52 -15.99
CA THR A 301 -36.21 -6.29 -16.35
C THR A 301 -37.44 -5.82 -15.55
N ILE A 302 -37.26 -5.50 -14.26
CA ILE A 302 -38.39 -5.23 -13.36
C ILE A 302 -38.73 -3.75 -13.20
N PHE A 303 -37.83 -2.83 -13.53
CA PHE A 303 -38.00 -1.40 -13.30
C PHE A 303 -37.70 -0.57 -14.56
N LYS A 304 -38.76 -0.27 -15.31
CA LYS A 304 -38.72 0.42 -16.61
C LYS A 304 -37.93 1.73 -16.62
N PRO A 305 -37.99 2.62 -15.60
CA PRO A 305 -37.25 3.89 -15.60
C PRO A 305 -35.73 3.76 -15.67
N LEU A 306 -35.15 2.62 -15.24
CA LEU A 306 -33.71 2.36 -15.29
C LEU A 306 -33.31 1.34 -16.36
N GLN A 307 -34.23 0.95 -17.24
CA GLN A 307 -33.99 -0.14 -18.20
C GLN A 307 -32.81 0.17 -19.14
N TYR A 308 -32.67 1.41 -19.60
CA TYR A 308 -31.60 1.80 -20.51
C TYR A 308 -30.24 1.87 -19.80
N GLU A 309 -30.18 2.48 -18.63
CA GLU A 309 -28.96 2.62 -17.85
C GLU A 309 -28.42 1.25 -17.41
N MET A 310 -29.30 0.37 -16.93
CA MET A 310 -28.93 -0.95 -16.45
C MET A 310 -28.50 -1.88 -17.60
N SER A 311 -29.01 -1.71 -18.83
CA SER A 311 -28.60 -2.52 -19.98
C SER A 311 -27.15 -2.27 -20.41
N GLN A 312 -26.58 -1.12 -20.03
CA GLN A 312 -25.19 -0.78 -20.31
C GLN A 312 -24.22 -1.24 -19.22
N ILE A 313 -24.72 -1.85 -18.14
CA ILE A 313 -23.88 -2.41 -17.07
C ILE A 313 -23.69 -3.90 -17.34
N PRO A 314 -22.49 -4.33 -17.79
CA PRO A 314 -22.26 -5.73 -18.15
C PRO A 314 -22.38 -6.65 -16.94
N THR A 315 -22.99 -7.81 -17.14
CA THR A 315 -23.08 -8.88 -16.14
C THR A 315 -22.70 -10.21 -16.76
N ILE A 316 -22.09 -11.10 -15.98
CA ILE A 316 -21.74 -12.45 -16.39
C ILE A 316 -22.27 -13.46 -15.39
N SER A 317 -22.50 -14.69 -15.85
CA SER A 317 -22.84 -15.81 -14.98
C SER A 317 -21.57 -16.55 -14.60
N VAL A 318 -21.38 -16.82 -13.31
CA VAL A 318 -20.22 -17.52 -12.78
C VAL A 318 -20.66 -18.71 -11.96
N GLN A 319 -20.01 -19.84 -12.19
CA GLN A 319 -20.26 -21.07 -11.46
C GLN A 319 -19.20 -21.27 -10.37
N SER A 320 -19.64 -21.80 -9.23
CA SER A 320 -18.77 -22.31 -8.17
C SER A 320 -19.30 -23.67 -7.72
N VAL A 321 -18.41 -24.65 -7.62
CA VAL A 321 -18.73 -26.06 -7.43
C VAL A 321 -17.96 -26.58 -6.23
N VAL A 322 -18.64 -27.30 -5.36
CA VAL A 322 -18.03 -28.04 -4.25
C VAL A 322 -18.04 -29.52 -4.61
N HIS A 323 -16.88 -30.13 -4.62
CA HIS A 323 -16.70 -31.52 -5.07
C HIS A 323 -15.55 -32.22 -4.34
N SER A 324 -15.52 -33.54 -4.44
CA SER A 324 -14.42 -34.40 -3.97
C SER A 324 -13.55 -34.92 -5.11
N ASP A 325 -13.68 -34.34 -6.31
CA ASP A 325 -12.90 -34.75 -7.48
C ASP A 325 -11.46 -34.24 -7.42
N GLU A 326 -10.58 -35.02 -6.80
CA GLU A 326 -9.14 -34.72 -6.69
C GLU A 326 -8.41 -34.67 -8.04
N THR A 327 -8.99 -35.19 -9.12
CA THR A 327 -8.35 -35.14 -10.44
C THR A 327 -8.20 -33.72 -10.97
N THR A 328 -8.99 -32.76 -10.46
CA THR A 328 -8.94 -31.35 -10.86
C THR A 328 -7.67 -30.64 -10.38
N ILE A 329 -6.97 -31.17 -9.39
CA ILE A 329 -5.70 -30.65 -8.88
C ILE A 329 -4.49 -31.46 -9.37
N GLY A 330 -4.70 -32.40 -10.30
CA GLY A 330 -3.65 -33.29 -10.85
C GLY A 330 -3.42 -34.56 -9.99
N PRO A 331 -2.61 -35.53 -10.45
CA PRO A 331 -2.32 -36.73 -9.67
C PRO A 331 -1.62 -36.35 -8.35
N LEU A 332 -2.32 -36.58 -7.24
CA LEU A 332 -1.87 -36.39 -5.85
C LEU A 332 -0.67 -37.27 -5.45
N THR A 333 -0.03 -37.94 -6.40
CA THR A 333 1.13 -38.79 -6.21
C THR A 333 2.40 -37.95 -6.08
N GLY A 334 2.66 -37.45 -4.88
CA GLY A 334 4.02 -37.23 -4.38
C GLY A 334 4.75 -35.95 -4.77
N THR A 335 4.15 -35.02 -5.53
CA THR A 335 4.81 -33.75 -5.93
C THR A 335 4.25 -32.48 -5.29
N ASP A 336 3.14 -32.56 -4.55
CA ASP A 336 2.51 -31.39 -3.92
C ASP A 336 2.84 -31.27 -2.43
N ILE A 337 3.09 -30.03 -2.02
CA ILE A 337 3.37 -29.60 -0.64
C ILE A 337 2.29 -30.05 0.34
N LEU A 338 1.07 -30.38 -0.11
CA LEU A 338 0.02 -30.87 0.78
C LEU A 338 0.18 -32.33 1.24
N HIS A 339 0.95 -33.17 0.53
CA HIS A 339 1.07 -34.61 0.83
C HIS A 339 2.48 -35.11 1.16
N SER A 340 3.51 -34.28 1.03
CA SER A 340 4.85 -34.63 1.55
C SER A 340 4.79 -34.78 3.08
N PRO A 341 5.31 -35.88 3.67
CA PRO A 341 5.37 -36.07 5.13
C PRO A 341 6.01 -34.87 5.85
N SER A 342 7.01 -34.25 5.22
CA SER A 342 7.71 -33.06 5.73
C SER A 342 6.84 -31.82 5.75
N ALA A 343 5.96 -31.66 4.77
CA ALA A 343 5.07 -30.51 4.66
C ALA A 343 3.76 -30.70 5.46
N LYS A 344 3.26 -31.94 5.62
CA LYS A 344 2.22 -32.29 6.60
C LYS A 344 2.67 -32.03 8.04
N ASN A 345 3.93 -32.33 8.38
CA ASN A 345 4.48 -31.99 9.70
C ASN A 345 4.68 -30.48 9.90
N TRP A 346 4.96 -29.71 8.85
CA TRP A 346 5.04 -28.24 8.90
C TRP A 346 3.65 -27.57 8.96
N MET A 347 2.67 -28.08 8.20
CA MET A 347 1.28 -27.60 8.21
C MET A 347 0.52 -28.01 9.46
N LYS A 348 0.90 -29.09 10.14
CA LYS A 348 0.41 -29.40 11.49
C LYS A 348 0.63 -28.27 12.50
N GLY A 349 1.47 -27.28 12.19
CA GLY A 349 1.63 -26.04 12.95
C GLY A 349 1.19 -24.74 12.23
N SER A 350 0.61 -24.81 11.02
CA SER A 350 0.22 -23.63 10.23
C SER A 350 -1.27 -23.69 9.83
N ASP A 351 -2.08 -22.77 10.34
CA ASP A 351 -3.52 -22.62 10.04
C ASP A 351 -3.83 -22.12 8.59
N ALA A 352 -2.88 -22.24 7.65
CA ALA A 352 -3.01 -21.71 6.30
C ALA A 352 -3.80 -22.65 5.37
N GLN A 353 -4.77 -22.09 4.65
CA GLN A 353 -5.56 -22.82 3.64
C GLN A 353 -4.94 -22.64 2.24
N VAL A 354 -5.05 -23.65 1.38
CA VAL A 354 -4.42 -23.63 0.05
C VAL A 354 -5.43 -23.30 -1.04
N ILE A 355 -5.05 -22.40 -1.94
CA ILE A 355 -5.81 -22.04 -3.13
C ILE A 355 -4.92 -22.18 -4.35
N TYR A 356 -5.31 -23.04 -5.27
CA TYR A 356 -4.64 -23.19 -6.57
C TYR A 356 -5.24 -22.23 -7.58
N MET A 357 -4.38 -21.49 -8.27
CA MET A 357 -4.70 -20.54 -9.34
C MET A 357 -4.18 -21.11 -10.65
N ARG A 358 -5.08 -21.69 -11.43
CA ARG A 358 -4.75 -22.42 -12.67
C ARG A 358 -5.12 -21.55 -13.86
N THR A 359 -4.12 -20.99 -14.52
CA THR A 359 -4.31 -20.03 -15.62
C THR A 359 -4.16 -20.71 -16.98
N PHE A 360 -5.20 -20.66 -17.80
CA PHE A 360 -5.21 -21.24 -19.14
C PHE A 360 -4.78 -20.19 -20.16
N ALA A 361 -3.47 -20.14 -20.46
CA ALA A 361 -2.81 -18.99 -21.09
C ALA A 361 -2.83 -18.97 -22.64
N GLN A 362 -3.04 -20.10 -23.34
CA GLN A 362 -3.14 -20.14 -24.82
C GLN A 362 -4.60 -20.31 -25.33
N ALA A 363 -5.59 -20.09 -24.47
CA ALA A 363 -6.97 -19.94 -24.95
C ALA A 363 -7.12 -18.56 -25.62
N ASP A 364 -8.02 -18.43 -26.59
CA ASP A 364 -8.35 -17.14 -27.23
C ASP A 364 -8.78 -16.06 -26.22
N ASP A 365 -9.22 -16.48 -25.03
CA ASP A 365 -9.50 -15.65 -23.86
C ASP A 365 -8.83 -16.26 -22.61
N PRO A 366 -7.73 -15.68 -22.09
CA PRO A 366 -7.05 -16.15 -20.90
C PRO A 366 -7.96 -16.09 -19.67
N GLN A 367 -8.09 -17.21 -18.96
CA GLN A 367 -8.93 -17.29 -17.76
C GLN A 367 -8.24 -18.10 -16.68
N THR A 368 -8.61 -17.83 -15.43
CA THR A 368 -8.09 -18.55 -14.25
C THR A 368 -9.23 -19.28 -13.56
N GLU A 369 -9.02 -20.57 -13.38
CA GLU A 369 -9.79 -21.42 -12.47
C GLU A 369 -9.13 -21.36 -11.09
N SER A 370 -9.92 -21.18 -10.04
CA SER A 370 -9.43 -21.17 -8.67
C SER A 370 -10.00 -22.34 -7.88
N ILE A 371 -9.13 -23.11 -7.22
CA ILE A 371 -9.52 -24.31 -6.47
C ILE A 371 -9.06 -24.14 -5.01
N HIS A 372 -10.00 -24.00 -4.09
CA HIS A 372 -9.74 -23.84 -2.67
C HIS A 372 -9.94 -25.17 -1.94
N VAL A 373 -8.86 -25.65 -1.31
CA VAL A 373 -8.87 -26.86 -0.48
C VAL A 373 -9.46 -26.52 0.91
N GLN A 374 -10.60 -27.12 1.23
CA GLN A 374 -11.25 -26.94 2.53
C GLN A 374 -10.65 -27.87 3.59
N PRO A 375 -10.69 -27.49 4.89
CA PRO A 375 -10.26 -28.36 5.99
C PRO A 375 -10.95 -29.72 6.04
N SER A 376 -12.17 -29.83 5.49
CA SER A 376 -12.91 -31.09 5.38
C SER A 376 -12.39 -32.04 4.29
N GLY A 377 -11.39 -31.63 3.52
CA GLY A 377 -10.89 -32.34 2.33
C GLY A 377 -11.68 -32.09 1.05
N LEU A 378 -12.80 -31.35 1.10
CA LEU A 378 -13.54 -30.98 -0.11
C LEU A 378 -12.88 -29.83 -0.85
N LEU A 379 -13.08 -29.79 -2.16
CA LEU A 379 -12.56 -28.77 -3.05
C LEU A 379 -13.68 -27.80 -3.43
N VAL A 380 -13.39 -26.50 -3.40
CA VAL A 380 -14.27 -25.44 -3.91
C VAL A 380 -13.63 -24.84 -5.16
N THR A 381 -14.17 -25.21 -6.32
CA THR A 381 -13.70 -24.71 -7.62
C THR A 381 -14.59 -23.58 -8.11
N THR A 382 -14.00 -22.41 -8.36
CA THR A 382 -14.68 -21.22 -8.87
C THR A 382 -14.17 -20.87 -10.25
N CYS A 383 -15.11 -20.54 -11.15
CA CYS A 383 -14.87 -20.45 -12.59
C CYS A 383 -14.28 -21.77 -13.14
N PRO A 384 -14.98 -22.91 -12.98
CA PRO A 384 -14.48 -24.19 -13.45
C PRO A 384 -14.24 -24.14 -14.97
N LEU A 385 -13.01 -24.42 -15.36
CA LEU A 385 -12.56 -24.58 -16.74
C LEU A 385 -12.21 -26.05 -17.02
N SER A 386 -11.85 -26.78 -15.98
CA SER A 386 -11.61 -28.22 -16.01
C SER A 386 -12.92 -28.99 -15.90
N VAL A 387 -12.92 -30.21 -16.46
CA VAL A 387 -14.05 -31.12 -16.31
C VAL A 387 -14.04 -31.69 -14.90
N ILE A 388 -15.14 -31.51 -14.17
CA ILE A 388 -15.36 -32.07 -12.83
C ILE A 388 -16.29 -33.28 -12.98
N ASP A 389 -15.94 -34.42 -12.41
CA ASP A 389 -16.80 -35.61 -12.39
C ASP A 389 -18.15 -35.30 -11.70
N PRO A 390 -19.28 -35.36 -12.42
CA PRO A 390 -20.59 -35.06 -11.85
C PRO A 390 -20.96 -35.92 -10.64
N ALA A 391 -20.46 -37.16 -10.56
CA ALA A 391 -20.73 -38.06 -9.44
C ALA A 391 -20.05 -37.61 -8.14
N LYS A 392 -19.03 -36.75 -8.23
CA LYS A 392 -18.26 -36.24 -7.09
C LYS A 392 -18.67 -34.81 -6.69
N ILE A 393 -19.69 -34.25 -7.32
CA ILE A 393 -20.21 -32.91 -7.00
C ILE A 393 -21.15 -33.00 -5.79
N ALA A 394 -20.79 -32.31 -4.71
CA ALA A 394 -21.62 -32.18 -3.52
C ALA A 394 -22.62 -31.01 -3.64
N GLN A 395 -22.20 -29.91 -4.24
CA GLN A 395 -23.03 -28.72 -4.40
C GLN A 395 -22.55 -27.89 -5.59
N CYS A 396 -23.48 -27.30 -6.33
CA CYS A 396 -23.17 -26.40 -7.43
C CYS A 396 -24.04 -25.16 -7.34
N ALA A 397 -23.43 -23.98 -7.53
CA ALA A 397 -24.16 -22.73 -7.52
C ALA A 397 -23.68 -21.78 -8.62
N THR A 398 -24.65 -21.07 -9.19
CA THR A 398 -24.43 -20.12 -10.26
C THR A 398 -24.85 -18.74 -9.79
N PHE A 399 -23.96 -17.76 -9.95
CA PHE A 399 -24.14 -16.41 -9.45
C PHE A 399 -23.95 -15.40 -10.58
N THR A 400 -24.76 -14.35 -10.58
CA THR A 400 -24.53 -13.20 -11.46
C THR A 400 -23.45 -12.31 -10.88
N ARG A 401 -22.40 -12.06 -11.65
CA ARG A 401 -21.36 -11.07 -11.36
C ARG A 401 -21.56 -9.84 -12.23
N VAL A 402 -21.44 -8.68 -11.61
CA VAL A 402 -21.50 -7.40 -12.29
C VAL A 402 -20.08 -6.99 -12.64
N LEU A 403 -19.84 -6.80 -13.93
CA LEU A 403 -18.56 -6.37 -14.43
C LEU A 403 -18.45 -4.85 -14.32
N ARG A 404 -17.26 -4.39 -13.96
CA ARG A 404 -16.99 -2.97 -13.78
C ARG A 404 -16.30 -2.43 -15.02
N THR A 405 -16.78 -1.32 -15.54
CA THR A 405 -16.12 -0.56 -16.59
C THR A 405 -16.12 0.91 -16.19
N PRO A 406 -15.23 1.75 -16.76
CA PRO A 406 -15.29 3.19 -16.58
C PRO A 406 -16.68 3.77 -16.88
N GLN A 407 -17.37 3.22 -17.88
CA GLN A 407 -18.73 3.58 -18.24
C GLN A 407 -19.76 3.18 -17.17
N SER A 408 -19.73 1.92 -16.69
CA SER A 408 -20.69 1.50 -15.65
C SER A 408 -20.51 2.29 -14.35
N ARG A 409 -19.26 2.61 -13.99
CA ARG A 409 -18.95 3.49 -12.86
C ARG A 409 -19.58 4.88 -13.01
N GLN A 410 -19.52 5.44 -14.21
CA GLN A 410 -20.10 6.75 -14.50
C GLN A 410 -21.63 6.72 -14.40
N ILE A 411 -22.28 5.69 -14.98
CA ILE A 411 -23.74 5.50 -14.90
C ILE A 411 -24.23 5.47 -13.44
N ILE A 412 -23.59 4.67 -12.59
CA ILE A 412 -23.98 4.59 -11.16
C ILE A 412 -23.69 5.92 -10.45
N LYS A 413 -22.59 6.59 -10.75
CA LYS A 413 -22.31 7.91 -10.18
C LYS A 413 -23.40 8.92 -10.53
N ASP A 414 -23.90 8.90 -11.76
CA ASP A 414 -24.96 9.81 -12.21
C ASP A 414 -26.31 9.52 -11.57
N ILE A 415 -26.65 8.24 -11.36
CA ILE A 415 -27.86 7.81 -10.65
C ILE A 415 -27.85 8.30 -9.18
N PHE A 416 -26.69 8.36 -8.52
CA PHE A 416 -26.57 8.67 -7.09
C PHE A 416 -26.17 10.13 -6.77
N ASN A 417 -25.68 10.91 -7.74
CA ASN A 417 -25.28 12.30 -7.52
C ASN A 417 -26.49 13.23 -7.40
N ARG A 418 -26.61 13.91 -6.24
CA ARG A 418 -27.74 14.84 -5.96
C ARG A 418 -27.50 16.32 -6.31
N ARG A 419 -26.35 16.74 -6.85
CA ARG A 419 -26.09 18.15 -7.21
C ARG A 419 -25.09 18.30 -8.35
N SER A 420 -25.55 18.91 -9.45
CA SER A 420 -24.76 19.84 -10.26
C SER A 420 -25.74 20.90 -10.79
N SER A 421 -25.84 22.00 -10.07
CA SER A 421 -26.39 23.26 -10.57
C SER A 421 -25.31 23.90 -11.45
N GLU A 422 -25.16 23.39 -12.68
CA GLU A 422 -24.39 24.03 -13.74
C GLU A 422 -25.22 24.00 -15.04
N PRO A 423 -25.15 25.05 -15.89
CA PRO A 423 -26.00 25.15 -17.06
C PRO A 423 -25.71 24.01 -18.05
N GLN A 424 -26.76 23.32 -18.49
CA GLN A 424 -26.65 22.33 -19.55
C GLN A 424 -26.33 23.03 -20.88
N VAL A 425 -25.16 22.74 -21.44
CA VAL A 425 -24.91 22.97 -22.87
C VAL A 425 -25.79 22.01 -23.67
N GLN A 426 -26.47 22.54 -24.67
CA GLN A 426 -27.42 21.86 -25.55
C GLN A 426 -26.93 20.47 -25.97
N GLN A 427 -27.57 19.43 -25.42
CA GLN A 427 -27.68 18.12 -26.05
C GLN A 427 -29.17 17.78 -26.15
N GLU A 428 -29.53 17.26 -27.31
CA GLU A 428 -30.89 16.95 -27.77
C GLU A 428 -31.78 16.32 -26.72
N LYS A 429 -33.08 16.65 -26.75
CA LYS A 429 -34.20 16.19 -25.92
C LYS A 429 -34.03 14.77 -25.32
N ARG A 430 -33.24 14.61 -24.26
CA ARG A 430 -33.25 13.43 -23.38
C ARG A 430 -34.20 13.71 -22.22
N LYS A 431 -35.13 12.78 -21.96
CA LYS A 431 -35.96 12.74 -20.74
C LYS A 431 -35.09 13.00 -19.51
N THR A 432 -35.63 13.70 -18.53
CA THR A 432 -34.94 13.92 -17.25
C THR A 432 -34.45 12.59 -16.68
N PRO A 433 -33.14 12.43 -16.41
CA PRO A 433 -32.57 11.15 -15.98
C PRO A 433 -33.09 10.79 -14.58
N TRP A 434 -33.46 9.52 -14.39
CA TRP A 434 -33.92 9.00 -13.10
C TRP A 434 -32.79 9.04 -12.06
N ARG A 435 -33.11 9.48 -10.83
CA ARG A 435 -32.16 9.54 -9.71
C ARG A 435 -32.59 8.65 -8.56
N ASN A 436 -31.61 8.23 -7.75
CA ASN A 436 -31.88 7.36 -6.62
C ASN A 436 -32.82 8.00 -5.59
N GLY A 437 -33.98 7.36 -5.38
CA GLY A 437 -35.06 7.83 -4.52
C GLY A 437 -36.24 8.47 -5.28
N ASP A 438 -36.10 8.72 -6.58
CA ASP A 438 -37.19 9.24 -7.41
C ASP A 438 -38.34 8.24 -7.44
N GLN A 439 -39.57 8.77 -7.40
CA GLN A 439 -40.81 7.98 -7.41
C GLN A 439 -40.89 6.96 -6.24
N GLY A 440 -40.15 7.21 -5.15
CA GLY A 440 -40.15 6.35 -3.97
C GLY A 440 -39.37 5.05 -4.11
N VAL A 441 -38.60 4.88 -5.19
CA VAL A 441 -37.79 3.70 -5.45
C VAL A 441 -36.31 4.01 -5.17
N CYS A 442 -35.62 3.14 -4.43
CA CYS A 442 -34.20 3.27 -4.10
C CYS A 442 -33.43 2.03 -4.57
N GLY A 443 -32.32 2.19 -5.29
CA GLY A 443 -31.35 1.13 -5.53
C GLY A 443 -30.32 1.03 -4.40
N VAL A 444 -29.97 -0.19 -3.99
CA VAL A 444 -28.92 -0.48 -3.00
C VAL A 444 -28.05 -1.68 -3.42
N GLY A 445 -26.93 -1.89 -2.73
CA GLY A 445 -26.04 -3.02 -2.98
C GLY A 445 -25.30 -2.89 -4.31
N VAL A 446 -25.36 -3.93 -5.15
CA VAL A 446 -24.64 -3.94 -6.44
C VAL A 446 -25.13 -2.85 -7.41
N VAL A 447 -26.32 -2.29 -7.15
CA VAL A 447 -26.89 -1.15 -7.88
C VAL A 447 -26.39 0.20 -7.33
N SER A 448 -25.92 0.28 -6.08
CA SER A 448 -25.45 1.52 -5.43
C SER A 448 -23.95 1.60 -5.20
N SER A 449 -23.28 0.46 -5.14
CA SER A 449 -21.84 0.33 -5.00
C SER A 449 -21.36 -0.62 -6.09
N LEU A 450 -20.82 -0.04 -7.16
CA LEU A 450 -19.84 -0.76 -7.98
C LEU A 450 -18.55 -0.72 -7.17
N ASP A 451 -18.42 -1.57 -6.16
CA ASP A 451 -17.15 -1.91 -5.52
C ASP A 451 -16.92 -3.39 -5.83
N LEU A 452 -15.67 -3.79 -6.15
CA LEU A 452 -15.37 -5.14 -6.66
C LEU A 452 -15.90 -6.27 -5.76
N PHE A 453 -16.12 -5.96 -4.48
CA PHE A 453 -16.53 -6.92 -3.47
C PHE A 453 -17.45 -6.24 -2.45
N PHE A 454 -18.69 -6.70 -2.39
CA PHE A 454 -19.69 -6.40 -1.36
C PHE A 454 -20.02 -4.94 -0.99
N ALA A 455 -21.34 -4.68 -1.05
CA ALA A 455 -22.11 -3.56 -0.52
C ALA A 455 -21.40 -2.57 0.42
N ARG A 456 -21.14 -1.36 -0.08
CA ARG A 456 -20.92 -0.18 0.75
C ARG A 456 -22.28 0.46 1.05
N CYS A 457 -22.82 0.26 2.26
CA CYS A 457 -23.90 1.12 2.76
C CYS A 457 -23.28 2.45 3.20
N HIS A 458 -23.78 3.56 2.65
CA HIS A 458 -23.41 4.91 3.08
C HIS A 458 -24.49 5.44 4.05
N PRO A 459 -24.24 5.54 5.37
CA PRO A 459 -24.96 6.46 6.22
C PRO A 459 -24.33 7.85 6.09
N ARG A 460 -25.15 8.85 5.74
CA ARG A 460 -24.83 10.25 6.06
C ARG A 460 -25.04 10.41 7.57
N HIS A 461 -24.05 11.01 8.22
CA HIS A 461 -23.87 11.13 9.69
C HIS A 461 -23.11 9.97 10.34
N LEU A 462 -21.79 10.02 10.15
CA LEU A 462 -20.70 9.67 11.07
C LEU A 462 -19.43 9.72 10.20
N ARG A 463 -18.79 10.90 10.15
CA ARG A 463 -17.56 11.11 9.39
C ARG A 463 -16.38 10.82 10.31
N SER A 464 -15.59 9.79 9.99
CA SER A 464 -14.14 9.83 10.18
C SER A 464 -13.50 9.92 8.79
N PRO A 465 -12.53 10.80 8.55
CA PRO A 465 -11.78 10.81 7.30
C PRO A 465 -10.35 10.32 7.56
N ARG A 466 -9.97 9.19 6.97
CA ARG A 466 -8.56 8.79 6.90
C ARG A 466 -8.19 8.41 5.46
N PHE A 467 -7.16 9.10 4.99
CA PHE A 467 -6.26 8.85 3.86
C PHE A 467 -6.81 8.83 2.43
N SER A 468 -6.62 9.95 1.72
CA SER A 468 -6.36 9.97 0.27
C SER A 468 -5.60 11.23 -0.19
N ARG A 469 -4.32 11.00 -0.56
CA ARG A 469 -3.59 11.47 -1.77
C ARG A 469 -2.88 12.84 -1.83
N CYS A 470 -1.56 12.71 -2.10
CA CYS A 470 -0.66 13.63 -2.79
C CYS A 470 -1.11 14.00 -4.22
N ALA A 471 -0.79 15.23 -4.62
CA ALA A 471 -1.04 15.81 -5.94
C ALA A 471 0.08 15.52 -6.96
N VAL A 472 -0.34 15.49 -8.24
CA VAL A 472 0.40 15.21 -9.48
C VAL A 472 1.01 16.50 -10.06
N TYR A 473 2.18 16.40 -10.71
CA TYR A 473 2.61 17.32 -11.76
C TYR A 473 2.90 16.54 -13.05
N THR A 474 2.37 17.05 -14.15
CA THR A 474 2.57 16.61 -15.54
C THR A 474 3.92 17.08 -16.06
N THR A 475 4.69 16.19 -16.69
CA THR A 475 5.82 16.57 -17.57
C THR A 475 5.84 15.62 -18.77
N ASP A 476 6.23 16.14 -19.92
CA ASP A 476 6.01 15.63 -21.27
C ASP A 476 6.78 14.32 -21.60
N MET A 477 6.20 13.47 -22.44
CA MET A 477 6.60 12.05 -22.67
C MET A 477 7.82 11.86 -23.58
N ALA A 478 8.26 12.88 -24.32
CA ALA A 478 9.45 12.79 -25.18
C ALA A 478 10.78 12.87 -24.39
N ASP A 479 10.78 13.54 -23.24
CA ASP A 479 11.96 13.66 -22.37
C ASP A 479 12.29 12.36 -21.62
N LEU A 480 11.31 11.47 -21.41
CA LEU A 480 11.39 10.31 -20.49
C LEU A 480 12.16 9.10 -21.05
N MET A 481 12.19 8.92 -22.38
CA MET A 481 12.94 7.82 -23.01
C MET A 481 14.43 8.14 -23.16
N ALA A 482 14.81 9.41 -23.39
CA ALA A 482 16.19 9.85 -23.25
C ALA A 482 16.64 9.85 -21.77
N PHE A 483 15.69 9.93 -20.83
CA PHE A 483 15.90 9.99 -19.39
C PHE A 483 16.36 8.69 -18.74
N SER A 484 16.06 7.49 -19.26
CA SER A 484 16.35 6.25 -18.50
C SER A 484 17.84 5.89 -18.49
N HIS A 485 18.52 6.02 -19.63
CA HIS A 485 19.98 5.85 -19.71
C HIS A 485 20.71 7.04 -19.08
N THR A 486 20.25 8.27 -19.31
CA THR A 486 20.88 9.47 -18.72
C THR A 486 20.65 9.58 -17.22
N ALA A 487 19.52 9.11 -16.66
CA ALA A 487 19.28 9.10 -15.23
C ALA A 487 20.03 7.98 -14.50
N LEU A 488 20.22 6.81 -15.14
CA LEU A 488 21.04 5.75 -14.56
C LEU A 488 22.52 6.13 -14.57
N ASP A 489 23.01 6.76 -15.65
CA ASP A 489 24.39 7.29 -15.74
C ASP A 489 24.60 8.58 -14.92
N ALA A 490 23.54 9.36 -14.70
CA ALA A 490 23.51 10.42 -13.69
C ALA A 490 23.47 9.87 -12.25
N TYR A 491 23.05 8.61 -12.05
CA TYR A 491 22.99 7.99 -10.73
C TYR A 491 24.26 7.19 -10.40
N ILE A 492 24.78 6.39 -11.32
CA ILE A 492 26.00 5.58 -11.16
C ILE A 492 26.89 5.88 -12.36
N ASP A 493 28.19 6.07 -12.15
CA ASP A 493 29.15 6.24 -13.24
C ASP A 493 29.36 4.86 -13.93
N ILE A 494 28.58 4.59 -14.98
CA ILE A 494 28.54 3.26 -15.61
C ILE A 494 29.90 2.89 -16.21
N PRO A 495 30.59 3.76 -16.98
CA PRO A 495 31.91 3.47 -17.51
C PRO A 495 32.93 3.15 -16.41
N PHE A 496 32.91 3.91 -15.30
CA PHE A 496 33.80 3.67 -14.18
C PHE A 496 33.60 2.30 -13.55
N ASN A 497 32.34 1.93 -13.29
CA ASN A 497 32.00 0.69 -12.58
C ASN A 497 32.22 -0.56 -13.44
N ILE A 498 32.14 -0.46 -14.77
CA ILE A 498 32.53 -1.55 -15.68
C ILE A 498 34.02 -1.88 -15.51
N TRP A 499 34.89 -0.88 -15.61
CA TRP A 499 36.33 -1.06 -15.42
C TRP A 499 36.69 -1.48 -14.00
N LEU A 500 36.04 -0.90 -12.99
CA LEU A 500 36.20 -1.31 -11.61
C LEU A 500 35.88 -2.79 -11.40
N SER A 501 34.82 -3.30 -12.02
CA SER A 501 34.46 -4.72 -11.92
C SER A 501 35.56 -5.63 -12.47
N ILE A 502 36.17 -5.25 -13.61
CA ILE A 502 37.32 -5.97 -14.19
C ILE A 502 38.53 -5.90 -13.26
N ILE A 503 38.84 -4.71 -12.73
CA ILE A 503 39.94 -4.52 -11.78
C ILE A 503 39.74 -5.38 -10.53
N LEU A 504 38.52 -5.43 -9.98
CA LEU A 504 38.22 -6.23 -8.79
C LEU A 504 38.36 -7.73 -9.04
N ILE A 505 38.04 -8.23 -10.24
CA ILE A 505 38.30 -9.63 -10.63
C ILE A 505 39.81 -9.92 -10.63
N VAL A 506 40.62 -9.02 -11.21
CA VAL A 506 42.09 -9.17 -11.23
C VAL A 506 42.69 -9.08 -9.83
N VAL A 507 42.21 -8.14 -9.01
CA VAL A 507 42.62 -7.96 -7.61
C VAL A 507 42.29 -9.20 -6.79
N TYR A 508 41.09 -9.76 -6.97
CA TYR A 508 40.66 -11.00 -6.31
C TYR A 508 41.57 -12.19 -6.66
N GLU A 509 41.76 -12.45 -7.96
CA GLU A 509 42.60 -13.55 -8.43
C GLU A 509 44.06 -13.38 -7.97
N SER A 510 44.57 -12.15 -7.98
CA SER A 510 45.93 -11.87 -7.51
C SER A 510 46.07 -12.01 -5.99
N ALA A 511 45.06 -11.62 -5.21
CA ALA A 511 45.08 -11.79 -3.75
C ALA A 511 45.12 -13.27 -3.33
N ILE A 512 44.54 -14.16 -4.14
CA ILE A 512 44.54 -15.61 -3.90
C ILE A 512 45.79 -16.28 -4.49
N ARG A 513 46.16 -15.98 -5.74
CA ARG A 513 47.21 -16.72 -6.47
C ARG A 513 48.61 -16.12 -6.32
N SER A 514 48.75 -14.80 -6.23
CA SER A 514 50.08 -14.14 -6.19
C SER A 514 50.04 -12.77 -5.50
N ARG A 515 50.17 -12.78 -4.17
CA ARG A 515 50.11 -11.55 -3.34
C ARG A 515 51.29 -10.61 -3.58
N GLY A 516 52.45 -11.16 -3.94
CA GLY A 516 53.63 -10.37 -4.32
C GLY A 516 53.39 -9.54 -5.59
N LEU A 517 52.69 -10.13 -6.57
CA LEU A 517 52.27 -9.40 -7.78
C LEU A 517 51.28 -8.28 -7.43
N LEU A 518 50.30 -8.56 -6.57
CA LEU A 518 49.34 -7.56 -6.14
C LEU A 518 50.02 -6.41 -5.37
N LEU A 519 50.99 -6.72 -4.50
CA LEU A 519 51.80 -5.71 -3.79
C LEU A 519 52.58 -4.83 -4.77
N PHE A 520 53.23 -5.43 -5.76
CA PHE A 520 53.95 -4.70 -6.80
C PHE A 520 53.01 -3.76 -7.59
N ILE A 521 51.82 -4.24 -7.94
CA ILE A 521 50.79 -3.42 -8.62
C ILE A 521 50.37 -2.24 -7.73
N VAL A 522 50.09 -2.47 -6.44
CA VAL A 522 49.66 -1.42 -5.51
C VAL A 522 50.74 -0.35 -5.35
N LEU A 523 52.02 -0.73 -5.18
CA LEU A 523 53.14 0.21 -5.07
C LEU A 523 53.39 0.96 -6.38
N GLY A 524 53.27 0.26 -7.52
CA GLY A 524 53.37 0.86 -8.86
C GLY A 524 52.31 1.92 -9.08
N VAL A 525 51.03 1.57 -8.85
CA VAL A 525 49.89 2.50 -8.93
C VAL A 525 50.08 3.69 -8.00
N SER A 526 50.51 3.46 -6.77
CA SER A 526 50.78 4.54 -5.80
C SER A 526 51.85 5.50 -6.30
N THR A 527 52.95 4.97 -6.85
CA THR A 527 54.05 5.75 -7.42
C THR A 527 53.59 6.54 -8.63
N THR A 528 52.79 5.94 -9.52
CA THR A 528 52.20 6.62 -10.68
C THR A 528 51.28 7.76 -10.25
N ILE A 529 50.42 7.55 -9.23
CA ILE A 529 49.56 8.62 -8.71
C ILE A 529 50.41 9.77 -8.16
N VAL A 530 51.41 9.49 -7.32
CA VAL A 530 52.28 10.54 -6.76
C VAL A 530 53.06 11.30 -7.85
N ALA A 531 53.53 10.60 -8.89
CA ALA A 531 54.33 11.20 -9.94
C ALA A 531 53.51 12.03 -10.95
N PHE A 532 52.27 11.64 -11.22
CA PHE A 532 51.48 12.20 -12.32
C PHE A 532 50.20 12.93 -11.91
N ASP A 533 49.67 12.70 -10.71
CA ASP A 533 48.46 13.36 -10.24
C ASP A 533 48.74 14.79 -9.77
N LYS A 534 48.40 15.76 -10.63
CA LYS A 534 48.48 17.20 -10.36
C LYS A 534 47.13 17.82 -10.01
N LYS A 535 46.05 17.03 -9.96
CA LYS A 535 44.67 17.53 -9.87
C LYS A 535 44.01 17.28 -8.52
N SER A 536 44.43 16.25 -7.79
CA SER A 536 43.87 15.93 -6.48
C SER A 536 44.24 16.96 -5.40
N SER A 537 43.29 17.26 -4.52
CA SER A 537 43.56 18.07 -3.33
C SER A 537 44.50 17.35 -2.35
N VAL A 538 45.12 18.10 -1.44
CA VAL A 538 45.95 17.51 -0.37
C VAL A 538 45.17 16.46 0.43
N GLY A 539 43.88 16.69 0.69
CA GLY A 539 43.01 15.74 1.38
C GLY A 539 42.74 14.46 0.59
N GLU A 540 42.45 14.57 -0.71
CA GLU A 540 42.24 13.40 -1.59
C GLU A 540 43.52 12.59 -1.81
N MET A 541 44.65 13.28 -1.96
CA MET A 541 45.97 12.66 -2.06
C MET A 541 46.31 11.92 -0.75
N THR A 542 46.09 12.56 0.40
CA THR A 542 46.30 11.94 1.72
C THR A 542 45.42 10.70 1.88
N LYS A 543 44.13 10.79 1.53
CA LYS A 543 43.21 9.65 1.58
C LYS A 543 43.68 8.49 0.69
N THR A 544 44.12 8.80 -0.52
CA THR A 544 44.61 7.79 -1.48
C THR A 544 45.89 7.11 -0.98
N MET A 545 46.83 7.87 -0.40
CA MET A 545 48.05 7.33 0.21
C MET A 545 47.77 6.52 1.49
N CYS A 546 46.78 6.90 2.29
CA CYS A 546 46.34 6.11 3.44
C CYS A 546 45.69 4.77 3.03
N LEU A 547 44.98 4.72 1.89
CA LEU A 547 44.25 3.52 1.45
C LEU A 547 45.13 2.54 0.66
N LEU A 548 45.94 3.04 -0.28
CA LEU A 548 46.74 2.20 -1.19
C LEU A 548 48.05 1.71 -0.56
N PRO A 549 49.13 2.51 -0.45
CA PRO A 549 50.41 2.02 0.04
C PRO A 549 50.38 1.74 1.55
N LEU A 550 49.76 2.61 2.35
CA LEU A 550 49.71 2.44 3.80
C LEU A 550 48.62 1.44 4.23
N GLY A 551 47.48 1.40 3.55
CA GLY A 551 46.42 0.42 3.83
C GLY A 551 46.73 -0.94 3.23
N LEU A 552 46.24 -1.18 2.01
CA LEU A 552 46.36 -2.47 1.32
C LEU A 552 47.82 -2.91 1.14
N GLY A 553 48.73 -1.98 0.82
CA GLY A 553 50.15 -2.24 0.65
C GLY A 553 50.81 -2.80 1.92
N SER A 554 50.54 -2.23 3.09
CA SER A 554 51.05 -2.75 4.37
C SER A 554 50.49 -4.13 4.70
N VAL A 555 49.20 -4.38 4.41
CA VAL A 555 48.59 -5.70 4.58
C VAL A 555 49.26 -6.73 3.69
N LEU A 556 49.42 -6.43 2.40
CA LEU A 556 50.07 -7.34 1.45
C LEU A 556 51.56 -7.55 1.77
N ALA A 557 52.28 -6.51 2.16
CA ALA A 557 53.69 -6.62 2.57
C ALA A 557 53.86 -7.52 3.80
N PHE A 558 52.95 -7.41 4.78
CA PHE A 558 52.95 -8.29 5.94
C PHE A 558 52.61 -9.74 5.54
N LEU A 559 51.65 -9.96 4.64
CA LEU A 559 51.30 -11.30 4.14
C LEU A 559 52.40 -11.95 3.28
N VAL A 560 53.23 -11.16 2.58
CA VAL A 560 54.36 -11.64 1.78
C VAL A 560 55.61 -11.90 2.64
N ALA A 561 55.71 -11.26 3.81
CA ALA A 561 56.85 -11.44 4.71
C ALA A 561 56.96 -12.88 5.23
N SER A 562 58.19 -13.30 5.58
CA SER A 562 58.44 -14.65 6.10
C SER A 562 57.73 -14.88 7.44
N ARG A 563 57.35 -16.14 7.72
CA ARG A 563 56.70 -16.56 8.98
C ARG A 563 57.37 -16.03 10.26
N PRO A 564 58.72 -16.01 10.37
CA PRO A 564 59.39 -15.44 11.54
C PRO A 564 59.13 -13.94 11.73
N ILE A 565 59.07 -13.18 10.62
CA ILE A 565 58.79 -11.74 10.63
C ILE A 565 57.32 -11.50 11.02
N GLN A 566 56.39 -12.26 10.43
CA GLN A 566 54.97 -12.17 10.76
C GLN A 566 54.74 -12.41 12.25
N THR A 567 55.33 -13.47 12.81
CA THR A 567 55.15 -13.83 14.23
C THR A 567 55.72 -12.77 15.17
N ARG A 568 56.92 -12.25 14.84
CA ARG A 568 57.60 -11.22 15.65
C ARG A 568 56.82 -9.89 15.68
N PHE A 569 56.21 -9.50 14.56
CA PHE A 569 55.55 -8.19 14.43
C PHE A 569 54.02 -8.24 14.48
N LEU A 570 53.40 -9.41 14.66
CA LEU A 570 51.94 -9.57 14.65
C LEU A 570 51.22 -8.64 15.64
N SER A 571 51.76 -8.45 16.84
CA SER A 571 51.16 -7.57 17.85
C SER A 571 51.21 -6.09 17.45
N ALA A 572 52.36 -5.64 16.92
CA ALA A 572 52.51 -4.28 16.41
C ALA A 572 51.61 -4.04 15.18
N PHE A 573 51.55 -5.02 14.27
CA PHE A 573 50.70 -4.98 13.09
C PHE A 573 49.19 -4.97 13.45
N THR A 574 48.80 -5.74 14.46
CA THR A 574 47.42 -5.72 14.98
C THR A 574 47.04 -4.35 15.53
N THR A 575 47.96 -3.72 16.25
CA THR A 575 47.76 -2.34 16.77
C THR A 575 47.63 -1.35 15.62
N TYR A 576 48.48 -1.46 14.60
CA TYR A 576 48.45 -0.63 13.40
C TYR A 576 47.10 -0.70 12.66
N VAL A 577 46.63 -1.91 12.38
CA VAL A 577 45.35 -2.15 11.69
C VAL A 577 44.17 -1.67 12.51
N ASN A 578 44.16 -1.93 13.82
CA ASN A 578 43.11 -1.43 14.71
C ASN A 578 43.03 0.10 14.67
N PHE A 579 44.18 0.78 14.74
CA PHE A 579 44.22 2.24 14.64
C PHE A 579 43.69 2.72 13.28
N ALA A 580 44.04 2.05 12.18
CA ALA A 580 43.55 2.37 10.84
C ALA A 580 42.02 2.19 10.71
N VAL A 581 41.48 1.05 11.17
CA VAL A 581 40.04 0.72 11.09
C VAL A 581 39.21 1.68 11.96
N TYR A 582 39.60 1.85 13.23
CA TYR A 582 38.87 2.75 14.14
C TYR A 582 39.03 4.21 13.74
N GLY A 583 40.22 4.62 13.31
CA GLY A 583 40.46 5.97 12.81
C GLY A 583 39.57 6.29 11.61
N ASN A 584 39.47 5.38 10.64
CA ASN A 584 38.65 5.60 9.45
C ASN A 584 37.16 5.72 9.77
N ILE A 585 36.62 4.87 10.64
CA ILE A 585 35.21 4.94 11.07
C ILE A 585 34.97 6.19 11.94
N GLY A 586 35.90 6.51 12.84
CA GLY A 586 35.81 7.68 13.72
C GLY A 586 35.82 9.01 12.95
N MET A 587 36.65 9.11 11.90
CA MET A 587 36.66 10.30 11.03
C MET A 587 35.33 10.53 10.30
N MET A 588 34.56 9.47 10.02
CA MET A 588 33.24 9.61 9.38
C MET A 588 32.20 10.29 10.28
N VAL A 589 32.36 10.25 11.61
CA VAL A 589 31.50 10.96 12.59
C VAL A 589 31.55 12.49 12.38
N GLY A 590 32.70 13.00 11.93
CA GLY A 590 32.94 14.43 11.68
C GLY A 590 32.28 14.97 10.40
N THR A 591 31.60 14.13 9.62
CA THR A 591 30.99 14.55 8.36
C THR A 591 29.80 15.48 8.60
N PRO A 592 29.66 16.64 7.92
CA PRO A 592 28.54 17.55 8.14
C PRO A 592 27.17 16.92 7.81
N ALA A 593 26.14 17.28 8.59
CA ALA A 593 24.77 16.73 8.45
C ALA A 593 23.88 17.57 7.50
N ASP A 594 24.38 18.72 7.04
CA ASP A 594 23.69 19.69 6.18
C ASP A 594 22.28 20.09 6.64
N GLY A 595 21.98 19.98 7.94
CA GLY A 595 20.67 20.31 8.51
C GLY A 595 19.54 19.34 8.12
N THR A 596 19.84 18.21 7.48
CA THR A 596 18.84 17.22 7.07
C THR A 596 18.62 16.18 8.18
N LEU A 597 17.36 15.75 8.39
CA LEU A 597 17.05 14.66 9.33
C LEU A 597 17.82 13.39 8.96
N ARG A 598 17.94 13.11 7.66
CA ARG A 598 18.71 11.99 7.12
C ARG A 598 20.19 12.07 7.49
N GLY A 599 20.80 13.26 7.38
CA GLY A 599 22.18 13.51 7.80
C GLY A 599 22.36 13.34 9.32
N MET A 600 21.40 13.77 10.13
CA MET A 600 21.41 13.57 11.58
C MET A 600 21.30 12.09 11.96
N CYS A 601 20.36 11.35 11.37
CA CYS A 601 20.21 9.90 11.59
C CYS A 601 21.47 9.14 11.16
N SER A 602 22.09 9.53 10.05
CA SER A 602 23.36 8.98 9.59
C SER A 602 24.48 9.17 10.63
N LYS A 603 24.61 10.37 11.21
CA LYS A 603 25.59 10.63 12.29
C LYS A 603 25.37 9.77 13.52
N VAL A 604 24.13 9.69 14.01
CA VAL A 604 23.79 8.86 15.19
C VAL A 604 24.13 7.40 14.92
N THR A 605 23.82 6.91 13.72
CA THR A 605 24.14 5.54 13.30
C THR A 605 25.64 5.31 13.21
N CYS A 606 26.42 6.27 12.68
CA CYS A 606 27.88 6.21 12.63
C CYS A 606 28.49 6.09 14.04
N VAL A 607 28.04 6.92 14.98
CA VAL A 607 28.50 6.88 16.38
C VAL A 607 28.16 5.54 17.02
N ALA A 608 26.95 5.02 16.79
CA ALA A 608 26.56 3.71 17.30
C ALA A 608 27.44 2.57 16.73
N LEU A 609 27.71 2.58 15.43
CA LEU A 609 28.59 1.61 14.78
C LEU A 609 30.03 1.69 15.29
N PHE A 610 30.53 2.90 15.53
CA PHE A 610 31.86 3.15 16.10
C PHE A 610 31.97 2.62 17.53
N ILE A 611 31.00 2.94 18.39
CA ILE A 611 30.96 2.42 19.76
C ILE A 611 30.90 0.89 19.75
N TRP A 612 30.07 0.31 18.87
CA TRP A 612 29.92 -1.14 18.76
C TRP A 612 31.23 -1.83 18.35
N ILE A 613 31.93 -1.35 17.32
CA ILE A 613 33.18 -1.99 16.87
C ILE A 613 34.33 -1.83 17.90
N VAL A 614 34.36 -0.72 18.64
CA VAL A 614 35.31 -0.51 19.75
C VAL A 614 35.01 -1.45 20.91
N GLN A 615 33.73 -1.66 21.25
CA GLN A 615 33.33 -2.64 22.27
C GLN A 615 33.72 -4.07 21.88
N GLN A 616 33.54 -4.44 20.60
CA GLN A 616 33.98 -5.75 20.10
C GLN A 616 35.51 -5.90 20.16
N GLY A 617 36.26 -4.87 19.79
CA GLY A 617 37.72 -4.84 19.94
C GLY A 617 38.18 -5.04 21.39
N ARG A 618 37.51 -4.37 22.34
CA ARG A 618 37.77 -4.52 23.77
C ARG A 618 37.46 -5.93 24.27
N ASN A 619 36.33 -6.52 23.84
CA ASN A 619 35.94 -7.88 24.20
C ASN A 619 36.92 -8.93 23.65
N ALA A 620 37.50 -8.69 22.48
CA ALA A 620 38.54 -9.52 21.87
C ALA A 620 39.95 -9.28 22.46
N GLY A 621 40.08 -8.44 23.50
CA GLY A 621 41.37 -8.10 24.10
C GLY A 621 42.34 -7.42 23.12
N TRP A 622 41.80 -6.69 22.14
CA TRP A 622 42.52 -6.05 21.03
C TRP A 622 43.29 -7.01 20.10
N LYS A 623 43.10 -8.33 20.24
CA LYS A 623 43.62 -9.37 19.33
C LYS A 623 42.60 -9.63 18.22
N THR A 624 42.46 -8.65 17.34
CA THR A 624 41.40 -8.57 16.32
C THR A 624 41.78 -9.16 14.97
N ILE A 625 43.01 -9.68 14.84
CA ILE A 625 43.54 -10.23 13.60
C ILE A 625 43.93 -11.69 13.80
N ALA A 626 43.54 -12.52 12.85
CA ALA A 626 44.05 -13.87 12.69
C ALA A 626 44.67 -14.03 11.29
N LEU A 627 45.70 -14.87 11.20
CA LEU A 627 46.26 -15.33 9.93
C LEU A 627 45.79 -16.76 9.71
N HIS A 628 45.03 -17.00 8.65
CA HIS A 628 44.57 -18.34 8.26
C HIS A 628 44.93 -18.57 6.79
N ASP A 629 45.77 -19.57 6.50
CA ASP A 629 46.28 -19.86 5.14
C ASP A 629 46.81 -18.62 4.40
N ASP A 630 47.47 -17.74 5.16
CA ASP A 630 47.98 -16.44 4.71
C ASP A 630 46.91 -15.48 4.14
N LEU A 631 45.65 -15.70 4.49
CA LEU A 631 44.59 -14.73 4.36
C LEU A 631 44.56 -13.84 5.62
N PHE A 632 44.42 -12.54 5.40
CA PHE A 632 44.20 -11.57 6.45
C PHE A 632 42.75 -11.67 6.94
N VAL A 633 42.54 -11.96 8.23
CA VAL A 633 41.21 -12.09 8.83
C VAL A 633 41.04 -11.08 9.95
N PHE A 634 39.96 -10.30 9.90
CA PHE A 634 39.58 -9.36 10.96
C PHE A 634 38.40 -9.93 11.75
N THR A 635 38.63 -10.31 13.01
CA THR A 635 37.69 -11.09 13.84
C THR A 635 36.74 -10.24 14.68
N ALA A 636 36.92 -8.92 14.71
CA ALA A 636 36.15 -8.02 15.57
C ALA A 636 34.81 -7.53 14.98
N VAL A 637 34.36 -8.13 13.87
CA VAL A 637 33.09 -7.78 13.20
C VAL A 637 32.09 -8.95 13.25
N SER A 638 30.82 -8.61 13.40
CA SER A 638 29.70 -9.57 13.38
C SER A 638 28.83 -9.36 12.14
N LYS A 639 28.04 -10.37 11.76
CA LYS A 639 27.07 -10.27 10.65
C LYS A 639 26.12 -9.09 10.81
N SER A 640 25.64 -8.87 12.04
CA SER A 640 24.74 -7.76 12.36
C SER A 640 25.43 -6.40 12.20
N TRP A 641 26.71 -6.30 12.61
CA TRP A 641 27.49 -5.08 12.40
C TRP A 641 27.73 -4.82 10.91
N ILE A 642 28.09 -5.84 10.13
CA ILE A 642 28.34 -5.74 8.68
C ILE A 642 27.08 -5.25 7.97
N PHE A 643 25.91 -5.81 8.28
CA PHE A 643 24.66 -5.41 7.65
C PHE A 643 24.24 -3.98 8.04
N ALA A 644 24.41 -3.60 9.31
CA ALA A 644 24.15 -2.25 9.78
C ALA A 644 25.11 -1.23 9.14
N HIS A 645 26.39 -1.59 8.99
CA HIS A 645 27.39 -0.80 8.30
C HIS A 645 27.05 -0.62 6.81
N ALA A 646 26.61 -1.67 6.12
CA ALA A 646 26.21 -1.60 4.72
C ALA A 646 25.02 -0.66 4.49
N ILE A 647 23.99 -0.73 5.36
CA ILE A 647 22.84 0.18 5.31
C ILE A 647 23.29 1.62 5.59
N TYR A 648 24.11 1.82 6.64
CA TYR A 648 24.65 3.13 6.99
C TYR A 648 25.40 3.76 5.82
N ARG A 649 26.34 3.02 5.20
CA ARG A 649 27.17 3.53 4.10
C ARG A 649 26.33 3.79 2.84
N PHE A 650 25.30 2.99 2.56
CA PHE A 650 24.34 3.27 1.49
C PHE A 650 23.58 4.59 1.71
N VAL A 651 23.12 4.85 2.94
CA VAL A 651 22.46 6.11 3.31
C VAL A 651 23.44 7.29 3.26
N LEU A 652 24.67 7.10 3.73
CA LEU A 652 25.74 8.11 3.73
C LEU A 652 26.09 8.56 2.30
N LEU A 653 26.31 7.61 1.39
CA LEU A 653 26.70 7.84 -0.02
C LEU A 653 25.60 8.47 -0.88
N THR A 654 24.42 8.69 -0.29
CA THR A 654 23.27 9.31 -0.94
C THR A 654 22.87 10.63 -0.27
N LEU A 655 23.68 11.16 0.66
CA LEU A 655 23.53 12.50 1.23
C LEU A 655 24.12 13.60 0.32
N PRO A 656 23.52 14.81 0.28
CA PRO A 656 24.02 15.94 -0.51
C PRO A 656 25.46 16.36 -0.20
N CYS A 657 25.91 16.28 1.05
CA CYS A 657 27.31 16.57 1.45
C CYS A 657 28.35 15.68 0.75
N PHE A 658 27.97 14.48 0.31
CA PHE A 658 28.82 13.57 -0.48
C PHE A 658 28.64 13.80 -1.98
N GLY A 659 28.51 15.05 -2.40
CA GLY A 659 28.21 15.56 -3.75
C GLY A 659 29.19 15.19 -4.90
N SER A 660 29.88 14.06 -4.81
CA SER A 660 30.79 13.47 -5.82
C SER A 660 30.81 11.93 -5.76
N GLY A 661 29.66 11.33 -5.43
CA GLY A 661 29.55 9.92 -5.05
C GLY A 661 29.22 8.92 -6.16
N ARG A 662 29.06 9.31 -7.43
CA ARG A 662 28.53 8.41 -8.49
C ARG A 662 29.43 7.19 -8.71
N ARG A 663 30.74 7.35 -8.53
CA ARG A 663 31.75 6.28 -8.58
C ARG A 663 31.75 5.35 -7.36
N HIS A 664 31.20 5.79 -6.23
CA HIS A 664 31.25 5.08 -4.96
C HIS A 664 29.91 4.43 -4.57
N ARG A 665 28.81 4.64 -5.32
CA ARG A 665 27.46 4.16 -4.94
C ARG A 665 27.31 2.64 -4.87
N LEU A 666 28.15 1.88 -5.59
CA LEU A 666 28.15 0.41 -5.59
C LEU A 666 29.17 -0.22 -4.63
N LEU A 667 29.85 0.58 -3.80
CA LEU A 667 30.97 0.14 -2.96
C LEU A 667 30.61 -1.00 -2.00
N GLU A 668 29.42 -0.95 -1.39
CA GLU A 668 28.94 -2.02 -0.50
C GLU A 668 28.56 -3.30 -1.26
N LEU A 669 27.98 -3.16 -2.46
CA LEU A 669 27.67 -4.30 -3.30
C LEU A 669 28.94 -5.08 -3.66
N TYR A 670 30.01 -4.37 -4.03
CA TYR A 670 31.31 -4.98 -4.30
C TYR A 670 31.93 -5.63 -3.06
N SER A 671 31.89 -4.95 -1.91
CA SER A 671 32.47 -5.47 -0.65
C SER A 671 31.76 -6.74 -0.18
N LEU A 672 30.42 -6.79 -0.22
CA LEU A 672 29.66 -7.98 0.15
C LEU A 672 29.84 -9.13 -0.84
N THR A 673 29.90 -8.83 -2.15
CA THR A 673 30.13 -9.84 -3.19
C THR A 673 31.51 -10.48 -3.03
N LEU A 674 32.54 -9.68 -2.77
CA LEU A 674 33.90 -10.16 -2.57
C LEU A 674 34.05 -10.90 -1.23
N THR A 675 33.33 -10.48 -0.19
CA THR A 675 33.24 -11.20 1.09
C THR A 675 32.70 -12.61 0.88
N PHE A 676 31.62 -12.74 0.10
CA PHE A 676 31.03 -14.04 -0.24
C PHE A 676 32.00 -14.90 -1.06
N ALA A 677 32.68 -14.33 -2.06
CA ALA A 677 33.66 -15.05 -2.88
C ALA A 677 34.84 -15.60 -2.04
N LEU A 678 35.42 -14.74 -1.18
CA LEU A 678 36.50 -15.13 -0.26
C LEU A 678 36.05 -16.19 0.75
N SER A 679 34.86 -16.04 1.34
CA SER A 679 34.30 -17.03 2.28
C SER A 679 34.12 -18.40 1.61
N SER A 680 33.63 -18.42 0.37
CA SER A 680 33.45 -19.64 -0.41
C SER A 680 34.78 -20.32 -0.77
N THR A 681 35.79 -19.54 -1.17
CA THR A 681 37.08 -20.10 -1.63
C THR A 681 38.00 -20.49 -0.48
N SER A 682 37.96 -19.76 0.65
CA SER A 682 38.81 -20.04 1.82
C SER A 682 38.13 -20.92 2.88
N ASN A 683 36.86 -21.30 2.68
CA ASN A 683 36.06 -22.08 3.63
C ASN A 683 36.01 -21.46 5.06
N LEU A 684 36.02 -20.13 5.13
CA LEU A 684 35.96 -19.37 6.38
C LEU A 684 34.56 -18.76 6.56
N PRO A 685 34.12 -18.53 7.82
CA PRO A 685 32.88 -17.80 8.10
C PRO A 685 32.83 -16.44 7.38
N PHE A 686 31.65 -16.08 6.85
CA PHE A 686 31.43 -14.87 6.07
C PHE A 686 31.97 -13.59 6.75
N GLU A 687 31.70 -13.44 8.04
CA GLU A 687 32.11 -12.30 8.86
C GLU A 687 33.64 -12.10 8.91
N TYR A 688 34.41 -13.18 8.81
CA TYR A 688 35.88 -13.14 8.88
C TYR A 688 36.53 -12.65 7.59
N CYS A 689 35.84 -12.81 6.46
CA CYS A 689 36.31 -12.38 5.15
C CYS A 689 36.01 -10.90 4.86
N PHE A 690 35.09 -10.27 5.60
CA PHE A 690 34.64 -8.90 5.29
C PHE A 690 35.76 -7.87 5.39
N GLY A 691 36.61 -7.96 6.42
CA GLY A 691 37.73 -7.04 6.60
C GLY A 691 38.71 -7.06 5.42
N MET A 692 39.04 -8.25 4.91
CA MET A 692 39.88 -8.39 3.71
C MET A 692 39.18 -7.88 2.45
N ALA A 693 37.90 -8.20 2.28
CA ALA A 693 37.11 -7.76 1.14
C ALA A 693 37.04 -6.22 1.04
N ASP A 694 36.72 -5.53 2.13
CA ASP A 694 36.65 -4.06 2.16
C ASP A 694 38.05 -3.44 1.96
N THR A 695 39.11 -4.09 2.48
CA THR A 695 40.52 -3.69 2.28
C THR A 695 41.00 -3.87 0.83
N LEU A 696 40.34 -4.72 0.03
CA LEU A 696 40.61 -4.84 -1.41
C LEU A 696 39.77 -3.84 -2.22
N VAL A 697 38.48 -3.74 -1.90
CA VAL A 697 37.51 -2.95 -2.68
C VAL A 697 37.73 -1.45 -2.51
N VAL A 698 37.89 -0.95 -1.28
CA VAL A 698 37.99 0.48 -1.01
C VAL A 698 39.24 1.10 -1.66
N PRO A 699 40.44 0.49 -1.55
CA PRO A 699 41.63 0.99 -2.23
C PRO A 699 41.58 0.82 -3.74
N ALA A 700 40.94 -0.23 -4.27
CA ALA A 700 40.76 -0.40 -5.72
C ALA A 700 39.89 0.71 -6.31
N VAL A 701 38.80 1.08 -5.62
CA VAL A 701 37.95 2.22 -6.03
C VAL A 701 38.71 3.53 -5.97
N ALA A 702 39.45 3.78 -4.89
CA ALA A 702 40.24 5.01 -4.72
C ALA A 702 41.35 5.11 -5.80
N GLY A 703 42.10 4.04 -6.01
CA GLY A 703 43.18 3.99 -7.00
C GLY A 703 42.68 4.12 -8.43
N TRP A 704 41.59 3.42 -8.78
CA TRP A 704 40.99 3.55 -10.09
C TRP A 704 40.42 4.96 -10.32
N SER A 705 39.78 5.56 -9.31
CA SER A 705 39.29 6.94 -9.40
C SER A 705 40.42 7.95 -9.59
N ALA A 706 41.54 7.79 -8.88
CA ALA A 706 42.72 8.64 -9.03
C ALA A 706 43.36 8.49 -10.42
N ILE A 707 43.56 7.25 -10.91
CA ILE A 707 44.12 6.99 -12.25
C ILE A 707 43.22 7.54 -13.35
N ALA A 708 41.92 7.22 -13.30
CA ALA A 708 40.96 7.66 -14.30
C ALA A 708 40.90 9.20 -14.40
N THR A 709 41.07 9.88 -13.26
CA THR A 709 41.08 11.35 -13.19
C THR A 709 42.43 11.94 -13.64
N THR A 710 43.55 11.33 -13.27
CA THR A 710 44.91 11.76 -13.62
C THR A 710 45.13 11.73 -15.12
N PHE A 711 44.72 10.65 -15.78
CA PHE A 711 44.90 10.43 -17.21
C PHE A 711 43.68 10.84 -18.05
N ASN A 712 42.65 11.44 -17.43
CA ASN A 712 41.38 11.81 -18.07
C ASN A 712 40.73 10.65 -18.87
N LEU A 713 40.85 9.42 -18.37
CA LEU A 713 40.28 8.22 -19.03
C LEU A 713 38.75 8.21 -18.94
N ILE A 714 38.20 8.84 -17.89
CA ILE A 714 36.76 8.98 -17.64
C ILE A 714 36.51 10.42 -17.18
N PRO A 715 35.44 11.10 -17.63
CA PRO A 715 35.13 12.46 -17.21
C PRO A 715 35.14 12.59 -15.67
N PRO A 716 35.74 13.66 -15.10
CA PRO A 716 35.73 13.87 -13.66
C PRO A 716 34.29 13.95 -13.15
N ASP A 717 34.05 13.47 -11.92
CA ASP A 717 32.73 13.50 -11.31
C ASP A 717 32.35 14.96 -11.05
N ALA A 718 31.60 15.56 -11.98
CA ALA A 718 31.27 16.98 -11.92
C ALA A 718 30.39 17.25 -10.69
N LYS A 719 30.73 18.29 -9.90
CA LYS A 719 29.80 18.95 -8.98
C LYS A 719 28.71 19.66 -9.80
N ARG A 720 27.86 18.91 -10.49
CA ARG A 720 26.62 19.45 -11.06
C ARG A 720 25.61 19.45 -9.91
N ASN A 721 25.01 20.59 -9.61
CA ASN A 721 23.85 20.65 -8.74
C ASN A 721 22.75 19.79 -9.37
N ASP A 722 22.65 18.54 -8.92
CA ASP A 722 21.70 17.55 -9.41
C ASP A 722 20.29 17.95 -8.94
N LEU A 723 19.66 18.86 -9.69
CA LEU A 723 18.30 19.37 -9.53
C LEU A 723 17.22 18.28 -9.33
N LEU A 724 17.50 17.03 -9.71
CA LEU A 724 16.63 15.87 -9.54
C LEU A 724 16.72 15.23 -8.15
N LEU A 725 17.92 15.18 -7.56
CA LEU A 725 18.14 14.61 -6.23
C LEU A 725 17.70 15.60 -5.13
N ASP A 726 17.92 16.90 -5.35
CA ASP A 726 17.33 17.94 -4.52
C ASP A 726 15.80 17.84 -4.51
N ARG A 727 15.15 17.48 -5.62
CA ARG A 727 13.68 17.30 -5.67
C ARG A 727 13.17 16.04 -4.97
N ILE A 728 13.91 14.94 -4.98
CA ILE A 728 13.47 13.67 -4.36
C ILE A 728 13.79 13.70 -2.85
N GLY A 729 14.97 14.18 -2.47
CA GLY A 729 15.35 14.47 -1.09
C GLY A 729 14.44 15.54 -0.47
N ALA A 730 14.28 16.70 -1.12
CA ALA A 730 13.41 17.76 -0.59
C ALA A 730 11.93 17.39 -0.57
N LYS A 731 11.44 16.42 -1.35
CA LYS A 731 10.04 15.94 -1.24
C LYS A 731 9.82 15.02 -0.05
N ALA A 732 10.77 14.12 0.22
CA ALA A 732 10.73 13.29 1.43
C ALA A 732 10.93 14.16 2.69
N ASP A 733 11.88 15.10 2.63
CA ASP A 733 12.14 16.06 3.69
C ASP A 733 10.99 17.08 3.85
N ALA A 734 10.31 17.50 2.77
CA ALA A 734 9.12 18.36 2.86
C ALA A 734 7.91 17.64 3.44
N CYS A 735 7.74 16.33 3.17
CA CYS A 735 6.66 15.54 3.75
C CYS A 735 6.88 15.31 5.25
N LEU A 736 8.11 15.01 5.66
CA LEU A 736 8.50 14.89 7.07
C LEU A 736 8.49 16.25 7.79
N SER A 737 8.91 17.33 7.12
CA SER A 737 8.86 18.71 7.63
C SER A 737 7.43 19.20 7.82
N ALA A 738 6.52 18.92 6.88
CA ALA A 738 5.10 19.27 6.99
C ALA A 738 4.42 18.61 8.20
N ILE A 739 4.72 17.33 8.46
CA ILE A 739 4.24 16.62 9.67
C ILE A 739 4.81 17.28 10.95
N SER A 740 6.07 17.70 10.94
CA SER A 740 6.68 18.41 12.08
C SER A 740 6.04 19.78 12.36
N ILE A 741 5.60 20.51 11.33
CA ILE A 741 5.00 21.85 11.46
C ILE A 741 3.59 21.76 12.04
N VAL A 742 2.77 20.81 11.57
CA VAL A 742 1.42 20.56 12.13
C VAL A 742 1.52 20.07 13.57
N THR A 743 2.48 19.19 13.86
CA THR A 743 2.79 18.74 15.22
C THR A 743 3.11 19.93 16.13
N ARG A 744 3.98 20.85 15.68
CA ARG A 744 4.36 22.05 16.44
C ARG A 744 3.20 23.00 16.70
N PHE A 745 2.25 23.12 15.77
CA PHE A 745 1.03 23.92 15.99
C PHE A 745 0.18 23.36 17.13
N PHE A 746 0.00 22.04 17.20
CA PHE A 746 -0.82 21.41 18.24
C PHE A 746 -0.11 21.21 19.59
N GLN A 747 1.19 21.47 19.68
CA GLN A 747 1.93 21.50 20.94
C GLN A 747 1.62 22.73 21.80
N SER A 748 1.12 23.82 21.21
CA SER A 748 0.75 25.04 21.95
C SER A 748 -0.36 24.79 22.96
N PRO A 749 -0.24 25.21 24.24
CA PRO A 749 -1.27 24.99 25.25
C PRO A 749 -2.65 25.53 24.86
N GLN A 750 -2.69 26.71 24.23
CA GLN A 750 -3.91 27.45 23.90
C GLN A 750 -4.06 27.64 22.38
N PHE A 751 -5.29 27.88 21.94
CA PHE A 751 -5.62 28.16 20.54
C PHE A 751 -6.50 29.40 20.41
N ALA A 752 -6.45 30.03 19.25
CA ALA A 752 -7.37 31.10 18.89
C ALA A 752 -7.85 30.98 17.44
N VAL A 753 -9.04 31.48 17.16
CA VAL A 753 -9.65 31.47 15.81
C VAL A 753 -10.03 32.88 15.39
N ALA A 754 -9.25 33.46 14.48
CA ALA A 754 -9.54 34.73 13.82
C ALA A 754 -10.61 34.56 12.74
N GLY A 755 -11.73 35.27 12.88
CA GLY A 755 -12.89 35.16 12.00
C GLY A 755 -13.96 34.20 12.50
N ALA A 756 -13.97 33.87 13.80
CA ALA A 756 -15.08 33.14 14.43
C ALA A 756 -16.41 33.91 14.28
N ASN A 757 -17.52 33.20 14.09
CA ASN A 757 -18.84 33.80 13.83
C ASN A 757 -19.95 32.95 14.47
N ASN A 758 -21.10 33.56 14.77
CA ASN A 758 -22.29 32.91 15.33
C ASN A 758 -23.15 32.16 14.29
N ASP A 759 -22.96 32.41 12.99
CA ASP A 759 -23.72 31.79 11.90
C ASP A 759 -23.21 30.37 11.58
N PRO A 760 -23.99 29.29 11.84
CA PRO A 760 -23.58 27.91 11.61
C PRO A 760 -23.28 27.56 10.15
N SER A 761 -23.76 28.37 9.21
CA SER A 761 -23.48 28.16 7.78
C SER A 761 -22.05 28.55 7.41
N ARG A 762 -21.43 29.47 8.14
CA ARG A 762 -20.10 30.03 7.85
C ARG A 762 -18.96 29.15 8.36
N PHE A 763 -17.83 29.19 7.66
CA PHE A 763 -16.63 28.42 8.06
C PHE A 763 -16.05 28.87 9.40
N GLY A 764 -16.13 30.16 9.73
CA GLY A 764 -15.69 30.69 11.03
C GLY A 764 -16.36 29.98 12.21
N TYR A 765 -17.67 29.73 12.11
CA TYR A 765 -18.41 28.94 13.12
C TYR A 765 -17.91 27.50 13.15
N LYS A 766 -17.81 26.84 11.99
CA LYS A 766 -17.43 25.41 11.90
C LYS A 766 -16.03 25.14 12.43
N ILE A 767 -15.06 26.00 12.12
CA ILE A 767 -13.68 25.89 12.59
C ILE A 767 -13.63 26.10 14.10
N PHE A 768 -14.30 27.14 14.62
CA PHE A 768 -14.36 27.40 16.06
C PHE A 768 -15.04 26.26 16.84
N ALA A 769 -16.18 25.78 16.32
CA ALA A 769 -16.90 24.61 16.83
C ALA A 769 -16.02 23.37 16.90
N TRP A 770 -15.16 23.14 15.90
CA TRP A 770 -14.25 22.00 15.87
C TRP A 770 -13.30 22.01 17.06
N TYR A 771 -12.64 23.13 17.35
CA TYR A 771 -11.75 23.24 18.52
C TYR A 771 -12.48 22.95 19.85
N HIS A 772 -13.70 23.49 19.99
CA HIS A 772 -14.53 23.21 21.16
C HIS A 772 -14.91 21.73 21.29
N GLN A 773 -15.39 21.11 20.21
CA GLN A 773 -15.74 19.68 20.21
C GLN A 773 -14.54 18.80 20.56
N HIS A 774 -13.31 19.24 20.28
CA HIS A 774 -12.08 18.53 20.61
C HIS A 774 -11.52 18.90 21.99
N SER A 775 -12.31 19.49 22.89
CA SER A 775 -11.85 19.93 24.22
C SER A 775 -10.60 20.81 24.21
N LEU A 776 -10.31 21.52 23.11
CA LEU A 776 -9.13 22.37 23.00
C LEU A 776 -9.44 23.74 23.60
N PRO A 777 -8.56 24.31 24.45
CA PRO A 777 -8.74 25.68 24.96
C PRO A 777 -8.67 26.67 23.79
N VAL A 778 -9.81 27.26 23.42
CA VAL A 778 -9.92 28.12 22.24
C VAL A 778 -10.56 29.46 22.55
N THR A 779 -9.95 30.53 22.06
CA THR A 779 -10.48 31.90 22.15
C THR A 779 -10.93 32.39 20.76
N PRO A 780 -12.20 32.78 20.57
CA PRO A 780 -12.65 33.38 19.33
C PRO A 780 -12.12 34.81 19.19
N ILE A 781 -11.68 35.19 17.98
CA ILE A 781 -11.28 36.56 17.64
C ILE A 781 -12.22 37.12 16.58
N HIS A 782 -12.90 38.23 16.90
CA HIS A 782 -13.79 38.94 15.99
C HIS A 782 -13.87 40.43 16.36
N PRO A 783 -13.87 41.36 15.39
CA PRO A 783 -13.76 42.80 15.68
C PRO A 783 -15.02 43.45 16.28
N ARG A 784 -16.20 42.82 16.12
CA ARG A 784 -17.50 43.43 16.46
C ARG A 784 -18.43 42.58 17.31
N GLU A 785 -18.16 41.29 17.40
CA GLU A 785 -19.06 40.36 18.11
C GLU A 785 -18.53 40.22 19.53
N PRO A 786 -19.28 40.57 20.58
CA PRO A 786 -18.78 40.50 21.96
C PRO A 786 -18.69 39.07 22.49
N THR A 787 -19.50 38.16 21.94
CA THR A 787 -19.61 36.75 22.37
C THR A 787 -19.87 35.84 21.18
N ILE A 788 -19.21 34.68 21.14
CA ILE A 788 -19.57 33.57 20.24
C ILE A 788 -20.31 32.50 21.02
N ARG A 789 -21.50 32.12 20.54
CA ARG A 789 -22.40 31.16 21.19
C ARG A 789 -22.38 29.85 20.42
N LEU A 790 -21.96 28.79 21.09
CA LEU A 790 -22.21 27.41 20.68
C LEU A 790 -23.37 26.86 21.53
N PRO A 791 -24.19 25.91 21.03
CA PRO A 791 -25.33 25.38 21.76
C PRO A 791 -25.04 24.92 23.20
N SER A 792 -23.83 24.43 23.49
CA SER A 792 -23.42 23.97 24.81
C SER A 792 -22.70 25.02 25.67
N ARG A 793 -22.15 26.09 25.09
CA ARG A 793 -21.30 27.06 25.80
C ARG A 793 -21.16 28.40 25.07
N GLU A 794 -21.14 29.49 25.84
CA GLU A 794 -20.78 30.82 25.36
C GLU A 794 -19.32 31.16 25.65
N TYR A 795 -18.66 31.83 24.70
CA TYR A 795 -17.26 32.22 24.77
C TYR A 795 -17.08 33.74 24.66
N PRO A 796 -16.28 34.36 25.54
CA PRO A 796 -15.89 35.75 25.38
C PRO A 796 -14.99 35.91 24.15
N VAL A 797 -15.14 37.01 23.42
CA VAL A 797 -14.40 37.28 22.19
C VAL A 797 -13.26 38.25 22.45
N ALA A 798 -12.07 37.92 21.94
CA ALA A 798 -10.96 38.85 21.85
C ALA A 798 -11.11 39.71 20.58
N ALA A 799 -10.90 41.03 20.69
CA ALA A 799 -11.03 41.94 19.55
C ALA A 799 -9.93 41.70 18.50
N THR A 800 -8.71 41.34 18.96
CA THR A 800 -7.52 41.14 18.13
C THR A 800 -6.54 40.17 18.81
N PRO A 801 -5.50 39.67 18.11
CA PRO A 801 -4.46 38.85 18.74
C PRO A 801 -3.78 39.50 19.95
N LYS A 802 -3.77 40.84 20.04
CA LYS A 802 -3.19 41.58 21.17
C LYS A 802 -3.98 41.46 22.48
N SER A 803 -5.26 41.10 22.40
CA SER A 803 -6.11 40.91 23.59
C SER A 803 -6.16 39.45 24.07
N LEU A 804 -5.31 38.57 23.53
CA LEU A 804 -5.14 37.21 24.05
C LEU A 804 -4.40 37.23 25.39
N THR A 805 -4.81 36.36 26.32
CA THR A 805 -4.23 36.27 27.67
C THR A 805 -2.82 35.72 27.71
N SER A 806 -2.47 34.82 26.78
CA SER A 806 -1.16 34.14 26.74
C SER A 806 -0.69 33.93 25.29
N PRO A 807 -0.38 35.01 24.55
CA PRO A 807 -0.14 34.93 23.10
C PRO A 807 1.07 34.06 22.73
N THR A 808 2.13 34.03 23.54
CA THR A 808 3.32 33.19 23.32
C THR A 808 3.06 31.69 23.47
N GLU A 809 1.95 31.31 24.11
CA GLU A 809 1.49 29.93 24.28
C GLU A 809 0.26 29.61 23.41
N THR A 810 -0.13 30.54 22.53
CA THR A 810 -1.36 30.44 21.74
C THR A 810 -1.08 30.25 20.26
N SER A 811 -1.53 29.15 19.68
CA SER A 811 -1.51 28.95 18.23
C SER A 811 -2.77 29.52 17.55
N LEU A 812 -2.60 30.19 16.41
CA LEU A 812 -3.68 30.98 15.80
C LEU A 812 -4.13 30.43 14.44
N SER A 813 -5.43 30.15 14.31
CA SER A 813 -6.09 29.81 13.05
C SER A 813 -6.78 31.01 12.42
N PHE A 814 -6.60 31.20 11.10
CA PHE A 814 -7.20 32.29 10.34
C PHE A 814 -8.31 31.78 9.43
N VAL A 815 -9.49 32.41 9.53
CA VAL A 815 -10.68 32.20 8.67
C VAL A 815 -11.13 33.53 8.02
N THR A 816 -10.27 34.55 8.07
CA THR A 816 -10.52 35.89 7.52
C THR A 816 -10.05 36.01 6.06
N PRO A 817 -10.61 36.94 5.26
CA PRO A 817 -10.07 37.23 3.92
C PRO A 817 -8.61 37.74 3.97
N PRO A 818 -7.80 37.54 2.91
CA PRO A 818 -6.37 37.81 2.93
C PRO A 818 -5.94 39.21 3.42
N PRO A 819 -6.61 40.33 3.06
CA PRO A 819 -6.23 41.65 3.55
C PRO A 819 -6.36 41.77 5.08
N VAL A 820 -7.40 41.17 5.65
CA VAL A 820 -7.64 41.14 7.10
C VAL A 820 -6.68 40.18 7.77
N THR A 821 -6.43 39.02 7.17
CA THR A 821 -5.45 38.03 7.65
C THR A 821 -4.08 38.67 7.80
N LEU A 822 -3.60 39.43 6.81
CA LEU A 822 -2.28 40.08 6.86
C LEU A 822 -2.17 41.08 8.03
N GLN A 823 -3.22 41.87 8.29
CA GLN A 823 -3.25 42.82 9.40
C GLN A 823 -3.19 42.11 10.76
N LEU A 824 -3.99 41.05 10.93
CA LEU A 824 -4.00 40.25 12.15
C LEU A 824 -2.70 39.45 12.33
N LEU A 825 -2.08 39.02 11.23
CA LEU A 825 -0.81 38.30 11.23
C LEU A 825 0.36 39.17 11.71
N LYS A 826 0.39 40.46 11.32
CA LYS A 826 1.36 41.42 11.86
C LYS A 826 1.19 41.59 13.37
N GLN A 827 -0.05 41.73 13.84
CA GLN A 827 -0.33 41.84 15.28
C GLN A 827 0.03 40.55 16.04
N ALA A 828 -0.22 39.38 15.45
CA ALA A 828 0.15 38.09 16.01
C ALA A 828 1.68 37.94 16.17
N HIS A 829 2.45 38.43 15.21
CA HIS A 829 3.91 38.43 15.28
C HIS A 829 4.42 39.34 16.40
N GLU A 830 3.87 40.56 16.52
CA GLU A 830 4.23 41.52 17.57
C GLU A 830 4.04 40.97 18.99
N VAL A 831 3.05 40.10 19.20
CA VAL A 831 2.78 39.48 20.51
C VAL A 831 3.40 38.09 20.69
N GLY A 832 4.20 37.64 19.72
CA GLY A 832 5.00 36.42 19.83
C GLY A 832 4.24 35.10 19.65
N ILE A 833 3.16 35.08 18.86
CA ILE A 833 2.44 33.83 18.56
C ILE A 833 3.38 32.82 17.87
N PRO A 834 3.52 31.58 18.38
CA PRO A 834 4.54 30.63 17.93
C PRO A 834 4.20 29.89 16.63
N ALA A 835 2.91 29.74 16.30
CA ALA A 835 2.48 29.02 15.10
C ALA A 835 1.14 29.54 14.56
N VAL A 836 1.02 29.54 13.23
CA VAL A 836 -0.16 30.06 12.52
C VAL A 836 -0.69 29.05 11.50
N TRP A 837 -2.01 28.98 11.37
CA TRP A 837 -2.70 28.10 10.41
C TRP A 837 -3.73 28.86 9.58
N PHE A 838 -3.48 28.96 8.28
CA PHE A 838 -4.37 29.60 7.31
C PHE A 838 -5.32 28.57 6.68
N GLN A 839 -6.64 28.77 6.83
CA GLN A 839 -7.63 27.95 6.14
C GLN A 839 -7.69 28.29 4.63
N PRO A 840 -8.23 27.43 3.75
CA PRO A 840 -8.33 27.73 2.33
C PRO A 840 -9.09 29.04 2.07
N GLY A 841 -8.56 29.86 1.16
CA GLY A 841 -9.13 31.18 0.82
C GLY A 841 -8.77 32.33 1.77
N THR A 842 -7.94 32.11 2.78
CA THR A 842 -7.58 33.12 3.80
C THR A 842 -6.22 33.79 3.59
N TYR A 843 -5.48 33.34 2.57
CA TYR A 843 -4.13 33.79 2.25
C TYR A 843 -3.96 34.05 0.74
N ASN A 844 -3.00 34.90 0.41
CA ASN A 844 -2.40 35.07 -0.90
C ASN A 844 -0.86 34.90 -0.76
N ASP A 845 -0.10 35.12 -1.83
CA ASP A 845 1.35 34.95 -1.78
C ASP A 845 2.02 35.89 -0.76
N GLU A 846 1.53 37.13 -0.65
CA GLU A 846 2.00 38.11 0.33
C GLU A 846 1.82 37.65 1.79
N VAL A 847 0.64 37.10 2.13
CA VAL A 847 0.36 36.55 3.47
C VAL A 847 1.28 35.39 3.80
N LEU A 848 1.48 34.45 2.87
CA LEU A 848 2.32 33.28 3.11
C LEU A 848 3.81 33.64 3.20
N GLU A 849 4.28 34.57 2.39
CA GLU A 849 5.65 35.07 2.43
C GLU A 849 5.93 35.77 3.76
N TYR A 850 5.05 36.68 4.17
CA TYR A 850 5.16 37.33 5.48
C TYR A 850 5.15 36.30 6.62
N ALA A 851 4.24 35.32 6.59
CA ALA A 851 4.17 34.29 7.61
C ALA A 851 5.47 33.50 7.73
N ARG A 852 6.02 33.01 6.60
CA ARG A 852 7.23 32.18 6.58
C ARG A 852 8.47 32.90 7.09
N ASN A 853 8.54 34.21 6.87
CA ASN A 853 9.67 35.02 7.32
C ASN A 853 9.59 35.37 8.82
N ASN A 854 8.41 35.31 9.42
CA ASN A 854 8.15 35.87 10.76
C ASN A 854 7.68 34.85 11.81
N PHE A 855 7.33 33.62 11.42
CA PHE A 855 6.80 32.60 12.33
C PHE A 855 7.60 31.28 12.26
N PRO A 856 7.88 30.64 13.41
CA PRO A 856 8.55 29.35 13.47
C PRO A 856 7.78 28.19 12.82
N ALA A 857 6.45 28.27 12.80
CA ALA A 857 5.59 27.24 12.23
C ALA A 857 4.42 27.88 11.47
N VAL A 858 4.32 27.54 10.19
CA VAL A 858 3.34 28.11 9.26
C VAL A 858 2.64 27.00 8.51
N ILE A 859 1.33 26.90 8.69
CA ILE A 859 0.48 25.95 7.98
C ILE A 859 -0.41 26.73 7.02
N GLY A 860 -0.21 26.53 5.72
CA GLY A 860 -0.96 27.25 4.67
C GLY A 860 -0.33 27.04 3.30
N GLY A 861 -1.06 27.39 2.24
CA GLY A 861 -0.64 27.12 0.85
C GLY A 861 -1.08 25.75 0.34
N ARG A 862 -0.49 25.32 -0.79
CA ARG A 862 -0.77 24.01 -1.39
C ARG A 862 -0.23 22.90 -0.47
N GLY A 863 -1.12 22.05 0.04
CA GLY A 863 -0.83 20.94 0.97
C GLY A 863 -2.09 20.51 1.73
N GLY A 864 -1.95 19.62 2.74
CA GLY A 864 -3.09 19.04 3.47
C GLY A 864 -3.89 18.02 2.64
N ALA A 865 -4.88 17.38 3.27
CA ALA A 865 -5.76 16.38 2.67
C ALA A 865 -6.95 16.99 1.88
N GLY A 866 -7.10 18.33 1.89
CA GLY A 866 -8.10 19.07 1.14
C GLY A 866 -7.64 19.45 -0.28
N SER A 867 -8.55 19.45 -1.26
CA SER A 867 -8.25 19.88 -2.64
C SER A 867 -7.93 21.37 -2.79
N GLU A 868 -8.23 22.17 -1.76
CA GLU A 868 -8.05 23.64 -1.73
C GLU A 868 -6.92 24.10 -0.78
N GLY A 869 -6.18 23.16 -0.16
CA GLY A 869 -5.13 23.45 0.81
C GLY A 869 -5.41 22.88 2.21
N TRP A 870 -4.54 23.23 3.17
CA TRP A 870 -4.62 22.79 4.57
C TRP A 870 -5.87 23.29 5.27
N CYS A 871 -6.61 22.40 5.92
CA CYS A 871 -7.86 22.73 6.61
C CYS A 871 -7.98 21.98 7.94
N VAL A 872 -8.24 22.71 9.04
CA VAL A 872 -8.37 22.10 10.38
C VAL A 872 -9.50 21.07 10.44
N LEU A 873 -10.59 21.27 9.69
CA LEU A 873 -11.71 20.30 9.63
C LEU A 873 -11.35 18.98 8.92
N VAL A 874 -10.21 18.93 8.24
CA VAL A 874 -9.76 17.78 7.45
C VAL A 874 -8.48 17.21 8.05
N ASP A 875 -7.52 18.06 8.38
CA ASP A 875 -6.15 17.73 8.80
C ASP A 875 -5.94 17.82 10.32
N GLY A 876 -6.89 18.39 11.07
CA GLY A 876 -6.71 18.71 12.49
C GLY A 876 -6.62 17.48 13.40
N GLU A 877 -7.38 16.42 13.12
CA GLU A 877 -7.38 15.18 13.92
C GLU A 877 -6.05 14.44 13.78
N ASP A 878 -5.56 14.26 12.55
CA ASP A 878 -4.25 13.65 12.26
C ASP A 878 -3.10 14.46 12.89
N GLY A 879 -3.24 15.80 12.91
CA GLY A 879 -2.28 16.69 13.57
C GLY A 879 -2.27 16.56 15.09
N LEU A 880 -3.43 16.41 15.75
CA LEU A 880 -3.53 16.16 17.19
C LEU A 880 -2.90 14.82 17.58
N GLU A 881 -3.15 13.77 16.80
CA GLU A 881 -2.56 12.44 17.01
C GLU A 881 -1.03 12.48 16.86
N SER A 882 -0.54 13.16 15.82
CA SER A 882 0.91 13.34 15.59
C SER A 882 1.59 14.12 16.72
N ALA A 883 0.88 15.08 17.31
CA ALA A 883 1.34 15.82 18.50
C ALA A 883 1.21 15.05 19.82
N GLY A 884 0.65 13.83 19.81
CA GLY A 884 0.39 13.04 21.02
C GLY A 884 -0.63 13.71 21.95
N ARG A 885 -1.48 14.60 21.43
CA ARG A 885 -2.41 15.39 22.25
C ARG A 885 -3.72 14.65 22.47
N THR A 886 -3.96 14.24 23.71
CA THR A 886 -5.22 13.61 24.11
C THR A 886 -6.34 14.63 24.20
N TRP A 887 -7.52 14.28 23.69
CA TRP A 887 -8.71 15.10 23.77
C TRP A 887 -9.97 14.26 24.04
N LYS A 888 -11.05 14.92 24.46
CA LYS A 888 -12.36 14.30 24.67
C LYS A 888 -13.40 15.02 23.83
N GLN A 889 -14.39 14.30 23.33
CA GLN A 889 -15.44 14.91 22.54
C GLN A 889 -16.39 15.71 23.45
N GLN A 890 -16.52 17.02 23.23
CA GLN A 890 -17.51 17.88 23.89
C GLN A 890 -18.79 17.96 23.05
N LYS A 891 -19.94 18.08 23.72
CA LYS A 891 -21.20 18.37 23.04
C LYS A 891 -21.13 19.76 22.45
N LEU A 892 -21.51 19.90 21.18
CA LEU A 892 -21.71 21.21 20.55
C LEU A 892 -22.93 21.91 21.12
#